data_AF-V4PIH0-F1
#
_entry.id   AF-V4PIH0-F1
#
_cell.length_a   1.000
_cell.length_b   1.000
_cell.length_c   1.000
_cell.angle_alpha   90.00
_cell.angle_beta   90.00
_cell.angle_gamma   90.00
#
_symmetry.space_group_name_H-M   'P 1'
#
loop_
_entity.id
_entity.type
_entity.pdbx_description
1 polymer ?
#
loop_
_entity_poly.entity_id
_entity_poly.type
_entity_poly.pdbx_seq_one_letter_code
_entity_poly.pdbx_strand_id
1 'polypeptide(L)'
;MSNMNRRTALGLMAGTSAAAFVTPTFAHSETMGGAAIATAYLTQPWTGPYGGVPPFDKVKIADFEPATLAAMDATRAEIKAITMKRSVPTFESIIEPFEVSGAAYDRVGSVYSVWDSNLSTGGFPDVSAKLSPIKAAFGDEITQNADLFQRIETVYNNRAHFKLNPQQDRLLWKKYNGFVRAGAKLSPEHKKAVADINQQLATLFNTFANNLKHDEAQATFITKDDLAGLPEPFIAALASKAKELGKPGLYAVQNTRSAMEPFTTYSTRRDLREKVWTAYIMRGDNNDQWDNKKIGAQILKLRAKRAKLSGYPTHAHWRLEVAMAKTPENAMNLMEAVWGPAVNRVHEEVADMQKIADSEGAKITIAPWDYRFYSEKVKKAKYDLDESEVKPYLQLDKMQDAMFWTANKMYGFEFVKVTDVPVFHPDVTTYKVLRAGKQVGVWYYDPYAREGKSSGAWETEYQGQSHMLGHICICSNNCNFIKAEPGKPILISWDDAETMFHEFGHALHALSSNAYYPSQGGTNTATDFVEFPSQLNEHWLPLPVVLNQFAIHYETGKPMPAELQAKLVKSSKFNQGFATVEYLACALIDMMYHLAGDTDIDIVAFEKTELAKLNMPKEIVMRHRPTQFAHIFADDGYSAGYYSYLWSDALVADAYEKFMKEGGPFEGPTAKHYFETILSVGDTLPQDVAYRNFLGRDVQRDALMRLRGFA
;
A
#
# COMPACT_ATOMS: atom_id res chain seq x y z
N MET A 1 11.30 -32.86 -78.06
CA MET A 1 12.16 -34.03 -78.33
C MET A 1 12.26 -34.82 -77.03
N SER A 2 11.28 -35.67 -76.73
CA SER A 2 11.33 -37.14 -76.91
C SER A 2 12.61 -37.77 -76.35
N ASN A 3 12.53 -38.48 -75.22
CA ASN A 3 12.65 -39.94 -75.23
C ASN A 3 12.56 -40.57 -73.84
N MET A 4 11.59 -41.46 -73.74
CA MET A 4 11.53 -42.65 -72.88
C MET A 4 12.80 -43.51 -72.93
N ASN A 5 13.13 -44.18 -71.81
CA ASN A 5 13.07 -45.65 -71.64
C ASN A 5 13.93 -46.08 -70.41
N ARG A 6 13.31 -46.67 -69.37
CA ARG A 6 13.14 -48.12 -69.12
C ARG A 6 14.45 -48.89 -68.83
N ARG A 7 14.54 -49.51 -67.64
CA ARG A 7 14.61 -50.98 -67.36
C ARG A 7 15.11 -51.25 -65.92
N THR A 8 14.29 -51.79 -65.01
CA THR A 8 14.07 -53.22 -64.60
C THR A 8 15.25 -53.97 -63.97
N ALA A 9 15.08 -54.41 -62.70
CA ALA A 9 15.25 -55.80 -62.17
C ALA A 9 15.41 -55.74 -60.62
N LEU A 10 14.43 -56.15 -59.80
CA LEU A 10 14.08 -57.50 -59.26
C LEU A 10 14.97 -57.99 -58.09
N GLY A 11 14.35 -58.20 -56.91
CA GLY A 11 14.92 -58.90 -55.75
C GLY A 11 13.98 -58.94 -54.53
N LEU A 12 13.32 -60.09 -54.34
CA LEU A 12 12.47 -60.63 -53.24
C LEU A 12 12.90 -60.26 -51.79
N MET A 13 12.11 -60.41 -50.70
CA MET A 13 10.70 -60.61 -50.31
C MET A 13 10.71 -60.69 -48.76
N ALA A 14 9.63 -60.22 -48.10
CA ALA A 14 9.04 -60.62 -46.79
C ALA A 14 8.48 -59.35 -46.10
N GLY A 15 7.18 -59.07 -46.13
CA GLY A 15 6.13 -59.65 -45.26
C GLY A 15 6.00 -58.77 -43.99
N THR A 16 4.88 -58.16 -43.59
CA THR A 16 3.45 -58.35 -43.84
C THR A 16 2.66 -57.12 -43.34
N SER A 17 1.74 -56.64 -44.18
CA SER A 17 0.33 -56.24 -43.88
C SER A 17 -0.01 -55.28 -42.72
N ALA A 18 -0.50 -54.08 -43.05
CA ALA A 18 -1.87 -53.63 -42.72
C ALA A 18 -2.21 -52.28 -43.38
N ALA A 19 -3.50 -52.12 -43.70
CA ALA A 19 -4.13 -51.19 -44.61
C ALA A 19 -3.98 -49.68 -44.33
N ALA A 20 -4.03 -48.93 -45.43
CA ALA A 20 -4.12 -47.48 -45.49
C ALA A 20 -5.46 -46.94 -44.96
N PHE A 21 -5.39 -45.86 -44.20
CA PHE A 21 -6.45 -44.86 -44.11
C PHE A 21 -5.85 -43.47 -44.33
N VAL A 22 -6.57 -42.69 -45.13
CA VAL A 22 -6.31 -41.31 -45.53
C VAL A 22 -6.03 -40.43 -44.29
N THR A 23 -4.86 -39.78 -44.25
CA THR A 23 -4.58 -38.73 -43.26
C THR A 23 -5.11 -37.39 -43.76
N PRO A 24 -6.00 -36.71 -43.01
CA PRO A 24 -6.37 -35.34 -43.32
C PRO A 24 -5.20 -34.42 -42.94
N THR A 25 -4.84 -33.53 -43.84
CA THR A 25 -3.95 -32.39 -43.58
C THR A 25 -4.60 -31.47 -42.55
N PHE A 26 -4.12 -31.51 -41.30
CA PHE A 26 -4.40 -30.48 -40.32
C PHE A 26 -3.38 -29.36 -40.46
N ALA A 27 -3.84 -28.22 -40.96
CA ALA A 27 -3.19 -26.93 -40.74
C ALA A 27 -3.34 -26.58 -39.24
N HIS A 28 -2.32 -26.91 -38.44
CA HIS A 28 -2.17 -26.50 -37.03
C HIS A 28 -0.68 -26.25 -36.76
N SER A 29 -0.12 -25.17 -37.29
CA SER A 29 1.29 -24.82 -37.03
C SER A 29 1.56 -23.32 -36.82
N GLU A 30 0.59 -22.42 -36.99
CA GLU A 30 0.84 -20.98 -36.80
C GLU A 30 0.41 -20.45 -35.42
N THR A 31 -0.44 -21.15 -34.67
CA THR A 31 -0.93 -20.69 -33.35
C THR A 31 -0.04 -21.12 -32.18
N MET A 32 0.64 -22.26 -32.28
CA MET A 32 1.52 -22.79 -31.21
C MET A 32 2.81 -21.98 -31.05
N GLY A 33 3.37 -21.45 -32.15
CA GLY A 33 4.56 -20.60 -32.11
C GLY A 33 4.31 -19.25 -31.46
N GLY A 34 3.16 -18.62 -31.74
CA GLY A 34 2.78 -17.33 -31.15
C GLY A 34 2.52 -17.40 -29.64
N ALA A 35 1.80 -18.43 -29.17
CA ALA A 35 1.52 -18.63 -27.75
C ALA A 35 2.78 -18.93 -26.94
N ALA A 36 3.69 -19.76 -27.46
CA ALA A 36 4.96 -20.07 -26.80
C ALA A 36 5.88 -18.84 -26.69
N ILE A 37 5.93 -18.00 -27.73
CA ILE A 37 6.69 -16.74 -27.73
C ILE A 37 6.06 -15.73 -26.74
N ALA A 38 4.73 -15.65 -26.69
CA ALA A 38 4.03 -14.74 -25.79
C ALA A 38 4.25 -15.11 -24.30
N THR A 39 4.17 -16.40 -23.97
CA THR A 39 4.54 -16.90 -22.64
C THR A 39 5.99 -16.62 -22.29
N ALA A 40 6.91 -16.66 -23.26
CA ALA A 40 8.32 -16.40 -23.02
C ALA A 40 8.59 -14.96 -22.54
N TYR A 41 7.85 -13.95 -23.02
CA TYR A 41 8.05 -12.56 -22.59
C TYR A 41 7.78 -12.34 -21.09
N LEU A 42 6.78 -13.03 -20.53
CA LEU A 42 6.42 -12.90 -19.13
C LEU A 42 7.24 -13.81 -18.21
N THR A 43 7.68 -14.97 -18.71
CA THR A 43 8.31 -16.01 -17.87
C THR A 43 9.84 -16.02 -17.93
N GLN A 44 10.47 -15.53 -19.00
CA GLN A 44 11.93 -15.52 -19.13
C GLN A 44 12.56 -14.28 -18.48
N PRO A 45 13.86 -14.33 -18.11
CA PRO A 45 14.58 -13.15 -17.65
C PRO A 45 14.42 -11.97 -18.62
N TRP A 46 14.19 -10.79 -18.08
CA TRP A 46 14.05 -9.59 -18.89
C TRP A 46 15.36 -9.26 -19.60
N THR A 47 15.25 -8.68 -20.80
CA THR A 47 16.39 -8.31 -21.63
C THR A 47 16.28 -6.84 -22.02
N GLY A 48 17.38 -6.25 -22.48
CA GLY A 48 17.44 -4.85 -22.90
C GLY A 48 18.36 -3.99 -22.02
N PRO A 49 18.19 -2.66 -22.06
CA PRO A 49 18.97 -1.72 -21.24
C PRO A 49 18.94 -2.09 -19.75
N TYR A 50 19.95 -1.63 -19.02
CA TYR A 50 19.98 -1.70 -17.55
C TYR A 50 19.98 -3.12 -16.95
N GLY A 51 20.33 -4.14 -17.74
CA GLY A 51 20.30 -5.53 -17.30
C GLY A 51 18.94 -6.21 -17.52
N GLY A 52 17.99 -5.53 -18.19
CA GLY A 52 16.65 -6.03 -18.46
C GLY A 52 15.58 -5.16 -17.81
N VAL A 53 14.48 -4.90 -18.53
CA VAL A 53 13.32 -4.14 -18.05
C VAL A 53 12.02 -4.87 -18.38
N PRO A 54 10.92 -4.64 -17.64
CA PRO A 54 9.63 -5.28 -17.94
C PRO A 54 9.20 -5.02 -19.39
N PRO A 55 8.77 -6.04 -20.14
CA PRO A 55 8.44 -5.92 -21.56
C PRO A 55 7.02 -5.38 -21.78
N PHE A 56 6.67 -4.25 -21.16
CA PHE A 56 5.32 -3.70 -21.14
C PHE A 56 4.72 -3.47 -22.54
N ASP A 57 5.55 -3.20 -23.54
CA ASP A 57 5.18 -2.98 -24.95
C ASP A 57 4.79 -4.27 -25.70
N LYS A 58 5.15 -5.45 -25.17
CA LYS A 58 4.94 -6.74 -25.83
C LYS A 58 3.81 -7.58 -25.22
N VAL A 59 3.44 -7.27 -23.98
CA VAL A 59 2.51 -8.08 -23.18
C VAL A 59 1.07 -7.81 -23.59
N LYS A 60 0.29 -8.89 -23.73
CA LYS A 60 -1.17 -8.83 -23.96
C LYS A 60 -1.91 -9.53 -22.84
N ILE A 61 -3.16 -9.11 -22.60
CA ILE A 61 -4.03 -9.69 -21.55
C ILE A 61 -4.14 -11.22 -21.69
N ALA A 62 -4.23 -11.72 -22.92
CA ALA A 62 -4.34 -13.16 -23.22
C ALA A 62 -3.10 -13.98 -22.81
N ASP A 63 -1.95 -13.34 -22.56
CA ASP A 63 -0.69 -14.01 -22.25
C ASP A 63 -0.59 -14.36 -20.75
N PHE A 64 -1.33 -13.66 -19.88
CA PHE A 64 -1.21 -13.80 -18.42
C PHE A 64 -1.60 -15.19 -17.92
N GLU A 65 -2.71 -15.76 -18.40
CA GLU A 65 -3.15 -17.08 -17.96
C GLU A 65 -2.13 -18.18 -18.31
N PRO A 66 -1.77 -18.40 -19.59
CA PRO A 66 -0.80 -19.44 -19.93
C PRO A 66 0.57 -19.19 -19.28
N ALA A 67 1.02 -17.94 -19.17
CA ALA A 67 2.29 -17.63 -18.51
C ALA A 67 2.27 -17.90 -17.00
N THR A 68 1.18 -17.57 -16.32
CA THR A 68 1.00 -17.84 -14.89
C THR A 68 1.05 -19.34 -14.63
N LEU A 69 0.31 -20.14 -15.39
CA LEU A 69 0.27 -21.60 -15.22
C LEU A 69 1.64 -22.24 -15.50
N ALA A 70 2.30 -21.84 -16.60
CA ALA A 70 3.64 -22.34 -16.93
C ALA A 70 4.68 -21.96 -15.86
N ALA A 71 4.60 -20.76 -15.31
CA ALA A 71 5.48 -20.32 -14.23
C ALA A 71 5.24 -21.10 -12.93
N MET A 72 3.99 -21.41 -12.58
CA MET A 72 3.67 -22.28 -11.44
C MET A 72 4.28 -23.66 -11.61
N ASP A 73 4.19 -24.27 -12.79
CA ASP A 73 4.79 -25.58 -13.06
C ASP A 73 6.33 -25.56 -12.97
N ALA A 74 6.97 -24.48 -13.42
CA ALA A 74 8.40 -24.29 -13.25
C ALA A 74 8.78 -24.23 -11.76
N THR A 75 8.06 -23.44 -10.95
CA THR A 75 8.27 -23.35 -9.51
C THR A 75 8.07 -24.69 -8.81
N ARG A 76 7.05 -25.48 -9.19
CA ARG A 76 6.84 -26.84 -8.66
C ARG A 76 8.04 -27.74 -8.93
N ALA A 77 8.62 -27.67 -10.13
CA ALA A 77 9.79 -28.44 -10.50
C ALA A 77 11.03 -28.02 -9.67
N GLU A 78 11.22 -26.72 -9.45
CA GLU A 78 12.29 -26.17 -8.62
C GLU A 78 12.16 -26.61 -7.15
N ILE A 79 10.96 -26.48 -6.57
CA ILE A 79 10.68 -26.95 -5.21
C ILE A 79 10.90 -28.45 -5.10
N LYS A 80 10.43 -29.24 -6.07
CA LYS A 80 10.69 -30.69 -6.11
C LYS A 80 12.17 -31.01 -6.13
N ALA A 81 12.98 -30.26 -6.89
CA ALA A 81 14.42 -30.44 -6.91
C ALA A 81 15.04 -30.18 -5.53
N ILE A 82 14.56 -29.18 -4.78
CA ILE A 82 14.97 -28.90 -3.39
C ILE A 82 14.57 -30.06 -2.47
N THR A 83 13.32 -30.53 -2.56
CA THR A 83 12.79 -31.57 -1.68
C THR A 83 13.35 -32.96 -1.97
N MET A 84 13.93 -33.20 -3.15
CA MET A 84 14.55 -34.48 -3.52
C MET A 84 16.05 -34.57 -3.22
N LYS A 85 16.71 -33.49 -2.75
CA LYS A 85 18.15 -33.53 -2.41
C LYS A 85 18.42 -34.51 -1.27
N ARG A 86 19.26 -35.53 -1.50
CA ARG A 86 19.61 -36.55 -0.48
C ARG A 86 20.66 -36.09 0.53
N SER A 87 21.32 -34.96 0.29
CA SER A 87 22.27 -34.37 1.23
C SER A 87 21.59 -33.93 2.52
N VAL A 88 22.36 -33.86 3.61
CA VAL A 88 21.90 -33.24 4.86
C VAL A 88 21.45 -31.80 4.56
N PRO A 89 20.24 -31.39 5.02
CA PRO A 89 19.76 -30.02 4.85
C PRO A 89 20.71 -29.00 5.48
N THR A 90 21.12 -28.02 4.69
CA THR A 90 21.91 -26.85 5.09
C THR A 90 21.24 -25.57 4.58
N PHE A 91 21.72 -24.42 5.02
CA PHE A 91 21.26 -23.13 4.51
C PHE A 91 21.43 -23.02 2.98
N GLU A 92 22.60 -23.35 2.47
CA GLU A 92 22.98 -23.25 1.04
C GLU A 92 22.27 -24.30 0.17
N SER A 93 21.93 -25.47 0.75
CA SER A 93 21.29 -26.54 0.00
C SER A 93 19.77 -26.40 -0.08
N ILE A 94 19.15 -25.70 0.88
CA ILE A 94 17.69 -25.56 1.03
C ILE A 94 17.21 -24.12 0.95
N ILE A 95 17.74 -23.22 1.78
CA ILE A 95 17.23 -21.85 1.90
C ILE A 95 17.61 -21.01 0.69
N GLU A 96 18.88 -21.02 0.26
CA GLU A 96 19.30 -20.25 -0.92
C GLU A 96 18.58 -20.69 -2.21
N PRO A 97 18.42 -22.00 -2.51
CA PRO A 97 17.67 -22.41 -3.69
C PRO A 97 16.18 -22.08 -3.59
N PHE A 98 15.60 -22.13 -2.39
CA PHE A 98 14.21 -21.73 -2.19
C PHE A 98 14.03 -20.22 -2.38
N GLU A 99 15.03 -19.43 -1.94
CA GLU A 99 15.03 -17.97 -2.07
C GLU A 99 15.01 -17.47 -3.51
N VAL A 100 15.53 -18.26 -4.46
CA VAL A 100 15.53 -17.93 -5.89
C VAL A 100 14.55 -18.77 -6.72
N SER A 101 13.81 -19.67 -6.07
CA SER A 101 12.74 -20.42 -6.73
C SER A 101 11.55 -19.51 -7.03
N GLY A 102 10.81 -19.82 -8.09
CA GLY A 102 9.66 -19.05 -8.51
C GLY A 102 10.00 -17.78 -9.28
N ALA A 103 11.25 -17.57 -9.70
CA ALA A 103 11.65 -16.35 -10.42
C ALA A 103 10.81 -16.07 -11.69
N ALA A 104 10.36 -17.11 -12.40
CA ALA A 104 9.43 -16.96 -13.53
C ALA A 104 8.05 -16.48 -13.08
N TYR A 105 7.56 -16.98 -11.94
CA TYR A 105 6.27 -16.61 -11.37
C TYR A 105 6.31 -15.17 -10.85
N ASP A 106 7.41 -14.77 -10.21
CA ASP A 106 7.62 -13.40 -9.75
C ASP A 106 7.61 -12.40 -10.92
N ARG A 107 8.30 -12.70 -12.04
CA ARG A 107 8.27 -11.86 -13.24
C ARG A 107 6.87 -11.70 -13.84
N VAL A 108 6.11 -12.79 -13.93
CA VAL A 108 4.70 -12.74 -14.36
C VAL A 108 3.90 -11.88 -13.40
N GLY A 109 4.11 -12.07 -12.09
CA GLY A 109 3.46 -11.33 -11.01
C GLY A 109 3.70 -9.82 -11.09
N SER A 110 4.95 -9.39 -11.30
CA SER A 110 5.32 -7.97 -11.42
C SER A 110 4.64 -7.26 -12.59
N VAL A 111 4.46 -7.96 -13.72
CA VAL A 111 3.75 -7.37 -14.88
C VAL A 111 2.23 -7.46 -14.68
N TYR A 112 1.74 -8.57 -14.12
CA TYR A 112 0.32 -8.77 -13.81
C TYR A 112 -0.19 -7.68 -12.87
N SER A 113 0.57 -7.33 -11.83
CA SER A 113 0.15 -6.31 -10.85
C SER A 113 -0.06 -4.95 -11.50
N VAL A 114 0.75 -4.56 -12.48
CA VAL A 114 0.55 -3.32 -13.26
C VAL A 114 -0.77 -3.34 -14.02
N TRP A 115 -1.17 -4.48 -14.60
CA TRP A 115 -2.49 -4.55 -15.21
C TRP A 115 -3.61 -4.50 -14.18
N ASP A 116 -3.41 -5.08 -13.01
CA ASP A 116 -4.41 -5.11 -11.94
C ASP A 116 -4.62 -3.75 -11.26
N SER A 117 -3.56 -2.94 -11.12
CA SER A 117 -3.61 -1.66 -10.40
C SER A 117 -3.54 -0.43 -11.30
N ASN A 118 -2.93 -0.49 -12.49
CA ASN A 118 -2.72 0.68 -13.37
C ASN A 118 -3.54 0.63 -14.66
N LEU A 119 -3.99 -0.55 -15.10
CA LEU A 119 -4.65 -0.77 -16.40
C LEU A 119 -5.84 -1.76 -16.33
N SER A 120 -6.57 -1.79 -15.21
CA SER A 120 -7.65 -2.75 -14.92
C SER A 120 -8.92 -2.42 -15.71
N THR A 121 -8.85 -2.62 -17.03
CA THR A 121 -9.91 -2.34 -18.01
C THR A 121 -10.00 -3.45 -19.05
N GLY A 122 -11.04 -3.41 -19.89
CA GLY A 122 -11.23 -4.38 -20.97
C GLY A 122 -11.43 -5.80 -20.42
N GLY A 123 -10.71 -6.78 -20.99
CA GLY A 123 -10.80 -8.19 -20.59
C GLY A 123 -9.94 -8.60 -19.38
N PHE A 124 -9.19 -7.67 -18.76
CA PHE A 124 -8.31 -8.02 -17.64
C PHE A 124 -9.07 -8.42 -16.37
N PRO A 125 -10.18 -7.76 -15.97
CA PRO A 125 -10.95 -8.18 -14.79
C PRO A 125 -11.42 -9.64 -14.85
N ASP A 126 -11.79 -10.14 -16.04
CA ASP A 126 -12.18 -11.55 -16.22
C ASP A 126 -11.01 -12.51 -16.02
N VAL A 127 -9.84 -12.16 -16.57
CA VAL A 127 -8.59 -12.91 -16.35
C VAL A 127 -8.21 -12.89 -14.86
N SER A 128 -8.35 -11.74 -14.20
CA SER A 128 -8.05 -11.59 -12.78
C SER A 128 -8.98 -12.43 -11.91
N ALA A 129 -10.28 -12.41 -12.17
CA ALA A 129 -11.27 -13.24 -11.49
C ALA A 129 -10.99 -14.74 -11.66
N LYS A 130 -10.54 -15.16 -12.85
CA LYS A 130 -10.16 -16.56 -13.14
C LYS A 130 -8.87 -16.98 -12.45
N LEU A 131 -7.83 -16.16 -12.49
CA LEU A 131 -6.49 -16.49 -11.98
C LEU A 131 -6.37 -16.35 -10.45
N SER A 132 -7.12 -15.44 -9.83
CA SER A 132 -7.08 -15.20 -8.38
C SER A 132 -7.20 -16.48 -7.54
N PRO A 133 -8.23 -17.35 -7.70
CA PRO A 133 -8.33 -18.59 -6.93
C PRO A 133 -7.20 -19.59 -7.24
N ILE A 134 -6.69 -19.62 -8.48
CA ILE A 134 -5.59 -20.51 -8.90
C ILE A 134 -4.28 -20.08 -8.22
N LYS A 135 -3.98 -18.78 -8.20
CA LYS A 135 -2.82 -18.20 -7.53
C LYS A 135 -2.86 -18.43 -6.02
N ALA A 136 -4.01 -18.26 -5.40
CA ALA A 136 -4.20 -18.54 -3.98
C ALA A 136 -3.91 -20.02 -3.65
N ALA A 137 -4.51 -20.95 -4.40
CA ALA A 137 -4.29 -22.39 -4.22
C ALA A 137 -2.82 -22.79 -4.43
N PHE A 138 -2.12 -22.15 -5.37
CA PHE A 138 -0.70 -22.38 -5.59
C PHE A 138 0.17 -21.89 -4.42
N GLY A 139 -0.14 -20.73 -3.82
CA GLY A 139 0.53 -20.26 -2.61
C GLY A 139 0.32 -21.22 -1.43
N ASP A 140 -0.89 -21.74 -1.26
CA ASP A 140 -1.20 -22.78 -0.26
C ASP A 140 -0.43 -24.07 -0.53
N GLU A 141 -0.33 -24.51 -1.79
CA GLU A 141 0.45 -25.68 -2.19
C GLU A 141 1.91 -25.59 -1.71
N ILE A 142 2.54 -24.43 -1.87
CA ILE A 142 3.93 -24.20 -1.42
C ILE A 142 4.02 -24.21 0.11
N THR A 143 3.18 -23.42 0.79
CA THR A 143 3.26 -23.24 2.24
C THR A 143 2.84 -24.49 3.02
N GLN A 144 1.98 -25.33 2.44
CA GLN A 144 1.56 -26.61 3.03
C GLN A 144 2.43 -27.79 2.60
N ASN A 145 3.47 -27.58 1.79
CA ASN A 145 4.39 -28.63 1.36
C ASN A 145 5.20 -29.16 2.56
N ALA A 146 4.81 -30.34 3.05
CA ALA A 146 5.40 -30.95 4.24
C ALA A 146 6.89 -31.30 4.06
N ASP A 147 7.29 -31.77 2.88
CA ASP A 147 8.68 -32.14 2.59
C ASP A 147 9.60 -30.92 2.56
N LEU A 148 9.13 -29.82 1.96
CA LEU A 148 9.85 -28.54 1.95
C LEU A 148 9.97 -27.99 3.36
N PHE A 149 8.86 -27.96 4.11
CA PHE A 149 8.87 -27.47 5.48
C PHE A 149 9.79 -28.30 6.38
N GLN A 150 9.76 -29.62 6.29
CA GLN A 150 10.63 -30.49 7.09
C GLN A 150 12.12 -30.18 6.86
N ARG A 151 12.50 -29.85 5.62
CA ARG A 151 13.87 -29.45 5.28
C ARG A 151 14.22 -28.08 5.88
N ILE A 152 13.34 -27.09 5.75
CA ILE A 152 13.52 -25.76 6.34
C ILE A 152 13.62 -25.87 7.87
N GLU A 153 12.72 -26.63 8.50
CA GLU A 153 12.71 -26.88 9.94
C GLU A 153 14.00 -27.57 10.40
N THR A 154 14.51 -28.54 9.65
CA THR A 154 15.79 -29.19 9.96
C THR A 154 16.93 -28.17 9.99
N VAL A 155 17.00 -27.27 9.01
CA VAL A 155 18.00 -26.19 8.99
C VAL A 155 17.79 -25.24 10.17
N TYR A 156 16.56 -24.82 10.44
CA TYR A 156 16.22 -23.90 11.53
C TYR A 156 16.57 -24.44 12.92
N ASN A 157 16.25 -25.71 13.19
CA ASN A 157 16.53 -26.36 14.46
C ASN A 157 18.04 -26.60 14.67
N ASN A 158 18.82 -26.69 13.58
CA ASN A 158 20.28 -26.87 13.63
C ASN A 158 21.06 -25.57 13.37
N ARG A 159 20.39 -24.39 13.33
CA ARG A 159 21.01 -23.12 12.90
C ARG A 159 22.28 -22.72 13.65
N ALA A 160 22.38 -23.08 14.93
CA ALA A 160 23.55 -22.84 15.76
C ALA A 160 24.84 -23.50 15.23
N HIS A 161 24.73 -24.55 14.39
CA HIS A 161 25.88 -25.24 13.80
C HIS A 161 26.39 -24.60 12.49
N PHE A 162 25.60 -23.77 11.80
CA PHE A 162 25.95 -23.26 10.46
C PHE A 162 26.75 -21.94 10.47
N LYS A 163 27.03 -21.35 11.63
CA LYS A 163 27.72 -20.04 11.75
C LYS A 163 27.15 -18.97 10.80
N LEU A 164 25.82 -18.89 10.73
CA LEU A 164 25.12 -17.94 9.84
C LEU A 164 25.48 -16.50 10.20
N ASN A 165 25.66 -15.68 9.16
CA ASN A 165 25.75 -14.23 9.37
C ASN A 165 24.35 -13.65 9.71
N PRO A 166 24.26 -12.39 10.17
CA PRO A 166 22.97 -11.80 10.57
C PRO A 166 21.90 -11.84 9.48
N GLN A 167 22.28 -11.60 8.22
CA GLN A 167 21.34 -11.61 7.11
C GLN A 167 20.79 -13.02 6.83
N GLN A 168 21.64 -14.04 6.88
CA GLN A 168 21.26 -15.44 6.73
C GLN A 168 20.36 -15.91 7.87
N ASP A 169 20.69 -15.54 9.11
CA ASP A 169 19.87 -15.89 10.28
C ASP A 169 18.48 -15.23 10.18
N ARG A 170 18.42 -13.95 9.77
CA ARG A 170 17.15 -13.24 9.52
C ARG A 170 16.33 -13.91 8.42
N LEU A 171 16.96 -14.30 7.30
CA LEU A 171 16.27 -14.98 6.20
C LEU A 171 15.70 -16.33 6.65
N LEU A 172 16.52 -17.14 7.31
CA LEU A 172 16.12 -18.44 7.83
C LEU A 172 14.97 -18.30 8.84
N TRP A 173 15.04 -17.31 9.73
CA TRP A 173 13.96 -16.98 10.66
C TRP A 173 12.68 -16.60 9.92
N LYS A 174 12.74 -15.73 8.90
CA LYS A 174 11.55 -15.29 8.15
C LYS A 174 10.89 -16.46 7.41
N LYS A 175 11.68 -17.28 6.71
CA LYS A 175 11.16 -18.44 5.97
C LYS A 175 10.54 -19.47 6.92
N TYR A 176 11.24 -19.86 7.99
CA TYR A 176 10.71 -20.83 8.95
C TYR A 176 9.42 -20.32 9.62
N ASN A 177 9.43 -19.10 10.17
CA ASN A 177 8.25 -18.58 10.85
C ASN A 177 7.10 -18.31 9.89
N GLY A 178 7.37 -17.93 8.63
CA GLY A 178 6.34 -17.83 7.58
C GLY A 178 5.57 -19.14 7.40
N PHE A 179 6.27 -20.27 7.31
CA PHE A 179 5.63 -21.59 7.23
C PHE A 179 4.88 -21.96 8.52
N VAL A 180 5.47 -21.73 9.70
CA VAL A 180 4.81 -22.02 10.98
C VAL A 180 3.51 -21.23 11.12
N ARG A 181 3.54 -19.94 10.81
CA ARG A 181 2.38 -19.03 10.85
C ARG A 181 1.32 -19.39 9.82
N ALA A 182 1.72 -19.96 8.68
CA ALA A 182 0.81 -20.53 7.68
C ALA A 182 0.27 -21.91 8.08
N GLY A 183 0.63 -22.42 9.27
CA GLY A 183 0.10 -23.66 9.81
C GLY A 183 0.87 -24.92 9.39
N ALA A 184 2.10 -24.81 8.90
CA ALA A 184 2.87 -25.98 8.46
C ALA A 184 3.04 -27.05 9.56
N LYS A 185 3.10 -26.63 10.84
CA LYS A 185 3.18 -27.50 12.04
C LYS A 185 1.84 -28.04 12.55
N LEU A 186 0.72 -27.63 11.97
CA LEU A 186 -0.58 -28.08 12.43
C LEU A 186 -0.80 -29.56 12.12
N SER A 187 -1.57 -30.23 12.98
CA SER A 187 -2.06 -31.58 12.67
C SER A 187 -2.94 -31.54 11.42
N PRO A 188 -3.11 -32.66 10.68
CA PRO A 188 -3.99 -32.71 9.51
C PRO A 188 -5.41 -32.18 9.79
N GLU A 189 -5.95 -32.46 10.98
CA GLU A 189 -7.26 -31.99 11.42
C GLU A 189 -7.29 -30.47 11.60
N HIS A 190 -6.26 -29.91 12.25
CA HIS A 190 -6.15 -28.46 12.43
C HIS A 190 -5.88 -27.74 11.11
N LYS A 191 -5.07 -28.29 10.20
CA LYS A 191 -4.87 -27.74 8.84
C LYS A 191 -6.18 -27.62 8.10
N LYS A 192 -6.98 -28.70 8.09
CA LYS A 192 -8.32 -28.68 7.49
C LYS A 192 -9.21 -27.62 8.12
N ALA A 193 -9.26 -27.56 9.46
CA ALA A 193 -10.07 -26.57 10.17
C ALA A 193 -9.65 -25.13 9.86
N VAL A 194 -8.35 -24.85 9.78
CA VAL A 194 -7.83 -23.52 9.42
C VAL A 194 -8.14 -23.18 7.95
N ALA A 195 -8.02 -24.14 7.03
CA ALA A 195 -8.40 -23.94 5.63
C ALA A 195 -9.90 -23.63 5.48
N ASP A 196 -10.76 -24.39 6.14
CA ASP A 196 -12.21 -24.15 6.15
C ASP A 196 -12.56 -22.78 6.75
N ILE A 197 -11.82 -22.32 7.77
CA ILE A 197 -11.95 -20.98 8.35
C ILE A 197 -11.51 -19.90 7.36
N ASN A 198 -10.36 -20.08 6.70
CA ASN A 198 -9.85 -19.11 5.72
C ASN A 198 -10.82 -18.92 4.55
N GLN A 199 -11.45 -19.99 4.06
CA GLN A 199 -12.47 -19.91 3.02
C GLN A 199 -13.72 -19.13 3.47
N GLN A 200 -14.18 -19.37 4.71
CA GLN A 200 -15.29 -18.61 5.30
C GLN A 200 -14.93 -17.14 5.48
N LEU A 201 -13.73 -16.83 5.99
CA LEU A 201 -13.23 -15.46 6.12
C LEU A 201 -13.20 -14.76 4.76
N ALA A 202 -12.63 -15.37 3.72
CA ALA A 202 -12.58 -14.78 2.38
C ALA A 202 -13.99 -14.46 1.83
N THR A 203 -14.99 -15.32 2.10
CA THR A 203 -16.38 -15.07 1.72
C THR A 203 -16.96 -13.87 2.49
N LEU A 204 -16.73 -13.81 3.80
CA LEU A 204 -17.22 -12.73 4.67
C LEU A 204 -16.56 -11.39 4.36
N PHE A 205 -15.26 -11.40 4.07
CA PHE A 205 -14.47 -10.25 3.60
C PHE A 205 -15.08 -9.63 2.34
N ASN A 206 -15.32 -10.45 1.31
CA ASN A 206 -15.97 -9.99 0.08
C ASN A 206 -17.37 -9.47 0.32
N THR A 207 -18.14 -10.14 1.18
CA THR A 207 -19.51 -9.70 1.53
C THR A 207 -19.48 -8.35 2.23
N PHE A 208 -18.60 -8.17 3.23
CA PHE A 208 -18.42 -6.92 3.96
C PHE A 208 -18.09 -5.76 3.00
N ALA A 209 -17.11 -5.98 2.11
CA ALA A 209 -16.67 -4.98 1.14
C ALA A 209 -17.78 -4.62 0.13
N ASN A 210 -18.53 -5.61 -0.38
CA ASN A 210 -19.62 -5.38 -1.33
C ASN A 210 -20.80 -4.64 -0.68
N ASN A 211 -21.14 -4.98 0.56
CA ASN A 211 -22.14 -4.26 1.35
C ASN A 211 -21.76 -2.79 1.54
N LEU A 212 -20.50 -2.51 1.89
CA LEU A 212 -20.00 -1.14 2.02
C LEU A 212 -20.04 -0.39 0.67
N LYS A 213 -19.61 -1.03 -0.42
CA LYS A 213 -19.67 -0.46 -1.78
C LYS A 213 -21.10 -0.12 -2.21
N HIS A 214 -22.08 -0.93 -1.83
CA HIS A 214 -23.49 -0.64 -2.10
C HIS A 214 -23.92 0.67 -1.44
N ASP A 215 -23.57 0.88 -0.17
CA ASP A 215 -23.90 2.11 0.56
C ASP A 215 -23.13 3.32 0.03
N GLU A 216 -21.89 3.13 -0.44
CA GLU A 216 -21.08 4.16 -1.10
C GLU A 216 -21.64 4.60 -2.45
N ALA A 217 -22.38 3.74 -3.14
CA ALA A 217 -23.06 4.08 -4.39
C ALA A 217 -24.29 4.97 -4.18
N GLN A 218 -24.80 5.08 -2.96
CA GLN A 218 -25.92 5.96 -2.64
C GLN A 218 -25.49 7.44 -2.63
N ALA A 219 -26.46 8.35 -2.80
CA ALA A 219 -26.20 9.78 -2.79
C ALA A 219 -27.33 10.56 -2.12
N THR A 220 -26.95 11.63 -1.40
CA THR A 220 -27.88 12.68 -0.99
C THR A 220 -28.03 13.67 -2.15
N PHE A 221 -29.22 13.73 -2.73
CA PHE A 221 -29.55 14.69 -3.78
C PHE A 221 -30.00 16.01 -3.17
N ILE A 222 -29.44 17.10 -3.69
CA ILE A 222 -29.76 18.48 -3.29
C ILE A 222 -30.08 19.33 -4.54
N THR A 223 -30.66 20.49 -4.31
CA THR A 223 -31.09 21.44 -5.35
C THR A 223 -30.13 22.61 -5.48
N LYS A 224 -30.37 23.50 -6.45
CA LYS A 224 -29.57 24.71 -6.65
C LYS A 224 -29.58 25.63 -5.42
N ASP A 225 -30.67 25.64 -4.64
CA ASP A 225 -30.82 26.50 -3.46
C ASP A 225 -30.04 25.98 -2.24
N ASP A 226 -29.47 24.78 -2.35
CA ASP A 226 -28.74 24.09 -1.28
C ASP A 226 -27.21 24.26 -1.37
N LEU A 227 -26.70 25.01 -2.36
CA LEU A 227 -25.27 25.08 -2.71
C LEU A 227 -24.46 26.12 -1.92
N ALA A 228 -25.10 26.84 -1.01
CA ALA A 228 -24.48 27.97 -0.32
C ALA A 228 -23.18 27.54 0.41
N GLY A 229 -22.10 28.27 0.12
CA GLY A 229 -20.75 28.05 0.68
C GLY A 229 -19.88 27.05 -0.07
N LEU A 230 -20.44 26.20 -0.93
CA LEU A 230 -19.66 25.20 -1.67
C LEU A 230 -18.78 25.87 -2.76
N PRO A 231 -17.52 25.44 -2.94
CA PRO A 231 -16.68 25.93 -4.03
C PRO A 231 -17.23 25.54 -5.42
N GLU A 232 -17.12 26.43 -6.41
CA GLU A 232 -17.59 26.19 -7.79
C GLU A 232 -17.08 24.88 -8.43
N PRO A 233 -15.78 24.51 -8.33
CA PRO A 233 -15.31 23.23 -8.85
C PRO A 233 -16.00 22.02 -8.20
N PHE A 234 -16.33 22.12 -6.91
CA PHE A 234 -17.03 21.07 -6.19
C PHE A 234 -18.50 21.00 -6.61
N ILE A 235 -19.18 22.15 -6.78
CA ILE A 235 -20.55 22.22 -7.32
C ILE A 235 -20.63 21.53 -8.69
N ALA A 236 -19.67 21.80 -9.57
CA ALA A 236 -19.60 21.17 -10.90
C ALA A 236 -19.45 19.63 -10.79
N ALA A 237 -18.61 19.15 -9.88
CA ALA A 237 -18.45 17.72 -9.62
C ALA A 237 -19.75 17.06 -9.13
N LEU A 238 -20.47 17.70 -8.19
CA LEU A 238 -21.76 17.19 -7.70
C LEU A 238 -22.83 17.15 -8.80
N ALA A 239 -22.85 18.14 -9.70
CA ALA A 239 -23.77 18.18 -10.84
C ALA A 239 -23.46 17.07 -11.86
N SER A 240 -22.17 16.87 -12.18
CA SER A 240 -21.74 15.77 -13.04
C SER A 240 -22.17 14.43 -12.46
N LYS A 241 -21.94 14.23 -11.15
CA LYS A 241 -22.32 12.99 -10.48
C LYS A 241 -23.83 12.75 -10.48
N ALA A 242 -24.65 13.79 -10.30
CA ALA A 242 -26.09 13.66 -10.40
C ALA A 242 -26.56 13.24 -11.79
N LYS A 243 -25.92 13.78 -12.84
CA LYS A 243 -26.20 13.38 -14.23
C LYS A 243 -25.82 11.92 -14.48
N GLU A 244 -24.66 11.48 -14.01
CA GLU A 244 -24.24 10.06 -14.08
C GLU A 244 -25.25 9.13 -13.39
N LEU A 245 -25.81 9.56 -12.25
CA LEU A 245 -26.83 8.83 -11.51
C LEU A 245 -28.25 9.01 -12.07
N GLY A 246 -28.40 9.54 -13.28
CA GLY A 246 -29.69 9.67 -13.98
C GLY A 246 -30.61 10.76 -13.41
N LYS A 247 -30.09 11.72 -12.65
CA LYS A 247 -30.85 12.84 -12.06
C LYS A 247 -30.31 14.22 -12.51
N PRO A 248 -30.32 14.52 -13.83
CA PRO A 248 -29.85 15.81 -14.31
C PRO A 248 -30.66 16.97 -13.70
N GLY A 249 -30.00 18.09 -13.42
CA GLY A 249 -30.59 19.26 -12.78
C GLY A 249 -30.56 19.26 -11.25
N LEU A 250 -30.17 18.13 -10.64
CA LEU A 250 -29.83 18.03 -9.22
C LEU A 250 -28.31 18.00 -9.03
N TYR A 251 -27.89 17.99 -7.76
CA TYR A 251 -26.51 17.82 -7.34
C TYR A 251 -26.43 16.61 -6.40
N ALA A 252 -25.49 15.70 -6.64
CA ALA A 252 -25.40 14.43 -5.91
C ALA A 252 -24.18 14.45 -4.98
N VAL A 253 -24.43 14.57 -3.67
CA VAL A 253 -23.41 14.34 -2.65
C VAL A 253 -23.35 12.83 -2.41
N GLN A 254 -22.39 12.18 -3.08
CA GLN A 254 -22.22 10.73 -2.97
C GLN A 254 -21.83 10.34 -1.53
N ASN A 255 -22.20 9.14 -1.09
CA ASN A 255 -21.90 8.63 0.25
C ASN A 255 -20.46 8.13 0.40
N THR A 256 -19.51 8.97 0.00
CA THR A 256 -18.06 8.71 0.04
C THR A 256 -17.38 9.80 0.84
N ARG A 257 -16.18 9.51 1.36
CA ARG A 257 -15.38 10.49 2.09
C ARG A 257 -15.07 11.73 1.23
N SER A 258 -14.69 11.52 -0.03
CA SER A 258 -14.33 12.56 -0.99
C SER A 258 -15.46 13.54 -1.33
N ALA A 259 -16.73 13.17 -1.07
CA ALA A 259 -17.87 14.07 -1.19
C ALA A 259 -18.33 14.59 0.17
N MET A 260 -18.35 13.75 1.21
CA MET A 260 -18.78 14.13 2.56
C MET A 260 -17.88 15.20 3.19
N GLU A 261 -16.55 15.02 3.14
CA GLU A 261 -15.61 15.92 3.81
C GLU A 261 -15.68 17.35 3.25
N PRO A 262 -15.52 17.61 1.93
CA PRO A 262 -15.68 18.97 1.40
C PRO A 262 -17.09 19.52 1.63
N PHE A 263 -18.14 18.69 1.56
CA PHE A 263 -19.50 19.16 1.83
C PHE A 263 -19.68 19.64 3.29
N THR A 264 -19.22 18.85 4.26
CA THR A 264 -19.28 19.20 5.70
C THR A 264 -18.30 20.31 6.07
N THR A 265 -17.27 20.54 5.26
CA THR A 265 -16.30 21.62 5.44
C THR A 265 -16.84 22.97 4.96
N TYR A 266 -17.51 23.02 3.80
CA TYR A 266 -17.85 24.29 3.15
C TYR A 266 -19.34 24.65 3.14
N SER A 267 -20.25 23.66 3.20
CA SER A 267 -21.69 23.95 3.11
C SER A 267 -22.15 24.79 4.31
N THR A 268 -22.80 25.92 4.06
CA THR A 268 -23.41 26.73 5.14
C THR A 268 -24.73 26.14 5.64
N ARG A 269 -25.29 25.14 4.94
CA ARG A 269 -26.54 24.45 5.30
C ARG A 269 -26.29 23.37 6.34
N ARG A 270 -26.37 23.75 7.63
CA ARG A 270 -26.15 22.84 8.77
C ARG A 270 -27.03 21.59 8.73
N ASP A 271 -28.29 21.75 8.36
CA ASP A 271 -29.25 20.65 8.22
C ASP A 271 -28.79 19.60 7.19
N LEU A 272 -28.19 20.06 6.08
CA LEU A 272 -27.64 19.17 5.08
C LEU A 272 -26.29 18.59 5.49
N ARG A 273 -25.45 19.34 6.22
CA ARG A 273 -24.22 18.78 6.80
C ARG A 273 -24.54 17.61 7.72
N GLU A 274 -25.52 17.76 8.61
CA GLU A 274 -25.99 16.69 9.50
C GLU A 274 -26.49 15.47 8.72
N LYS A 275 -27.31 15.69 7.68
CA LYS A 275 -27.82 14.61 6.83
C LYS A 275 -26.72 13.84 6.10
N VAL A 276 -25.80 14.56 5.45
CA VAL A 276 -24.69 13.97 4.69
C VAL A 276 -23.72 13.23 5.63
N TRP A 277 -23.38 13.84 6.76
CA TRP A 277 -22.53 13.21 7.78
C TRP A 277 -23.15 11.94 8.36
N THR A 278 -24.44 12.00 8.72
CA THR A 278 -25.14 10.85 9.31
C THR A 278 -25.20 9.69 8.33
N ALA A 279 -25.53 9.95 7.05
CA ALA A 279 -25.51 8.93 6.01
C ALA A 279 -24.12 8.27 5.86
N TYR A 280 -23.04 9.04 6.00
CA TYR A 280 -21.67 8.56 5.91
C TYR A 280 -21.27 7.67 7.09
N ILE A 281 -21.61 8.05 8.33
CA ILE A 281 -21.23 7.26 9.51
C ILE A 281 -22.09 6.00 9.70
N MET A 282 -23.26 5.93 9.07
CA MET A 282 -24.21 4.80 9.15
C MET A 282 -23.99 3.74 8.07
N ARG A 283 -22.96 3.86 7.22
CA ARG A 283 -22.65 2.84 6.20
C ARG A 283 -22.45 1.46 6.84
N GLY A 284 -23.14 0.46 6.30
CA GLY A 284 -23.20 -0.90 6.81
C GLY A 284 -23.92 -1.06 8.15
N ASP A 285 -24.64 -0.04 8.65
CA ASP A 285 -25.33 -0.03 9.96
C ASP A 285 -26.83 0.33 9.83
N ASN A 286 -27.45 0.04 8.67
CA ASN A 286 -28.81 0.49 8.33
C ASN A 286 -29.93 -0.51 8.70
N ASN A 287 -29.60 -1.66 9.31
CA ASN A 287 -30.55 -2.74 9.62
C ASN A 287 -31.30 -3.29 8.39
N ASP A 288 -30.64 -3.31 7.25
CA ASP A 288 -31.13 -3.85 5.99
C ASP A 288 -30.29 -5.07 5.55
N GLN A 289 -30.40 -5.47 4.28
CA GLN A 289 -29.64 -6.61 3.74
C GLN A 289 -28.14 -6.32 3.53
N TRP A 290 -27.73 -5.05 3.61
CA TRP A 290 -26.35 -4.60 3.43
C TRP A 290 -25.67 -4.33 4.79
N ASP A 291 -26.27 -4.81 5.88
CA ASP A 291 -25.78 -4.62 7.22
C ASP A 291 -24.55 -5.48 7.53
N ASN A 292 -23.51 -4.84 8.09
CA ASN A 292 -22.22 -5.46 8.36
C ASN A 292 -22.02 -5.87 9.82
N LYS A 293 -22.99 -5.61 10.73
CA LYS A 293 -22.84 -5.93 12.16
C LYS A 293 -22.56 -7.41 12.41
N LYS A 294 -23.38 -8.28 11.82
CA LYS A 294 -23.25 -9.74 11.97
C LYS A 294 -22.03 -10.29 11.25
N ILE A 295 -21.67 -9.72 10.10
CA ILE A 295 -20.51 -10.13 9.31
C ILE A 295 -19.22 -9.86 10.09
N GLY A 296 -19.06 -8.64 10.62
CA GLY A 296 -17.90 -8.28 11.45
C GLY A 296 -17.76 -9.16 12.69
N ALA A 297 -18.86 -9.45 13.39
CA ALA A 297 -18.87 -10.36 14.54
C ALA A 297 -18.40 -11.79 14.18
N GLN A 298 -18.86 -12.32 13.04
CA GLN A 298 -18.43 -13.64 12.56
C GLN A 298 -16.94 -13.67 12.17
N ILE A 299 -16.44 -12.59 11.55
CA ILE A 299 -15.02 -12.45 11.23
C ILE A 299 -14.16 -12.52 12.50
N LEU A 300 -14.50 -11.75 13.55
CA LEU A 300 -13.75 -11.76 14.81
C LEU A 300 -13.71 -13.16 15.44
N LYS A 301 -14.84 -13.85 15.47
CA LYS A 301 -14.94 -15.22 15.98
C LYS A 301 -14.07 -16.21 15.22
N LEU A 302 -14.08 -16.13 13.88
CA LEU A 302 -13.27 -16.99 13.02
C LEU A 302 -11.77 -16.70 13.19
N ARG A 303 -11.38 -15.43 13.31
CA ARG A 303 -10.00 -15.01 13.59
C ARG A 303 -9.49 -15.54 14.93
N ALA A 304 -10.27 -15.39 15.99
CA ALA A 304 -9.92 -15.91 17.31
C ALA A 304 -9.71 -17.44 17.27
N LYS A 305 -10.64 -18.17 16.65
CA LYS A 305 -10.53 -19.61 16.46
C LYS A 305 -9.29 -20.00 15.66
N ARG A 306 -9.00 -19.30 14.55
CA ARG A 306 -7.80 -19.56 13.73
C ARG A 306 -6.51 -19.33 14.51
N ALA A 307 -6.41 -18.23 15.25
CA ALA A 307 -5.24 -17.92 16.06
C ALA A 307 -4.99 -19.00 17.11
N LYS A 308 -6.05 -19.43 17.82
CA LYS A 308 -5.99 -20.50 18.83
C LYS A 308 -5.56 -21.85 18.25
N LEU A 309 -6.14 -22.24 17.11
CA LEU A 309 -5.72 -23.46 16.38
C LEU A 309 -4.25 -23.40 15.98
N SER A 310 -3.76 -22.19 15.67
CA SER A 310 -2.38 -21.90 15.28
C SER A 310 -1.42 -21.73 16.46
N GLY A 311 -1.89 -21.90 17.70
CA GLY A 311 -1.06 -21.83 18.91
C GLY A 311 -0.86 -20.42 19.48
N TYR A 312 -1.59 -19.42 18.99
CA TYR A 312 -1.50 -18.04 19.49
C TYR A 312 -2.65 -17.72 20.46
N PRO A 313 -2.39 -16.89 21.51
CA PRO A 313 -3.44 -16.51 22.47
C PRO A 313 -4.60 -15.76 21.82
N THR A 314 -4.30 -14.83 20.91
CA THR A 314 -5.29 -14.04 20.19
C THR A 314 -4.83 -13.74 18.77
N HIS A 315 -5.73 -13.25 17.92
CA HIS A 315 -5.37 -12.80 16.57
C HIS A 315 -4.33 -11.68 16.60
N ALA A 316 -4.40 -10.75 17.57
CA ALA A 316 -3.39 -9.70 17.71
C ALA A 316 -1.97 -10.26 17.97
N HIS A 317 -1.84 -11.27 18.84
CA HIS A 317 -0.55 -11.92 19.08
C HIS A 317 0.01 -12.61 17.82
N TRP A 318 -0.87 -13.25 17.04
CA TRP A 318 -0.48 -13.80 15.75
C TRP A 318 -0.01 -12.69 14.80
N ARG A 319 -0.70 -11.56 14.72
CA ARG A 319 -0.31 -10.47 13.81
C ARG A 319 1.02 -9.83 14.19
N LEU A 320 1.26 -9.53 15.47
CA LEU A 320 2.40 -8.72 15.89
C LEU A 320 3.74 -9.47 16.04
N GLU A 321 3.76 -10.81 16.05
CA GLU A 321 5.02 -11.58 16.18
C GLU A 321 6.08 -11.22 15.12
N VAL A 322 5.67 -10.84 13.91
CA VAL A 322 6.57 -10.42 12.82
C VAL A 322 6.70 -8.90 12.67
N ALA A 323 5.95 -8.13 13.47
CA ALA A 323 5.97 -6.68 13.48
C ALA A 323 7.19 -6.15 14.26
N MET A 324 7.47 -4.86 14.15
CA MET A 324 8.46 -4.16 14.98
C MET A 324 8.00 -4.07 16.43
N ALA A 325 6.70 -3.83 16.68
CA ALA A 325 6.13 -3.77 18.03
C ALA A 325 6.22 -5.10 18.80
N LYS A 326 6.35 -6.24 18.11
CA LYS A 326 6.43 -7.63 18.64
C LYS A 326 5.18 -8.15 19.35
N THR A 327 4.55 -7.35 20.20
CA THR A 327 3.41 -7.78 21.03
C THR A 327 2.34 -6.69 21.09
N PRO A 328 1.05 -7.08 21.25
CA PRO A 328 -0.04 -6.12 21.36
C PRO A 328 0.09 -5.17 22.54
N GLU A 329 0.73 -5.58 23.63
CA GLU A 329 0.98 -4.73 24.80
C GLU A 329 1.87 -3.54 24.44
N ASN A 330 2.93 -3.75 23.66
CA ASN A 330 3.80 -2.65 23.23
C ASN A 330 3.06 -1.63 22.36
N ALA A 331 2.23 -2.12 21.43
CA ALA A 331 1.39 -1.26 20.59
C ALA A 331 0.35 -0.48 21.42
N MET A 332 -0.35 -1.15 22.35
CA MET A 332 -1.30 -0.51 23.27
C MET A 332 -0.64 0.56 24.13
N ASN A 333 0.54 0.28 24.69
CA ASN A 333 1.29 1.24 25.52
C ASN A 333 1.57 2.55 24.77
N LEU A 334 1.95 2.48 23.48
CA LEU A 334 2.16 3.68 22.66
C LEU A 334 0.85 4.40 22.35
N MET A 335 -0.21 3.66 22.00
CA MET A 335 -1.52 4.26 21.67
C MET A 335 -2.14 4.98 22.87
N GLU A 336 -2.21 4.34 24.03
CA GLU A 336 -2.80 4.91 25.26
C GLU A 336 -2.01 6.13 25.75
N ALA A 337 -0.68 6.11 25.58
CA ALA A 337 0.19 7.22 25.90
C ALA A 337 -0.13 8.52 25.13
N VAL A 338 -0.56 8.40 23.88
CA VAL A 338 -0.88 9.54 23.00
C VAL A 338 -2.34 9.95 23.13
N TRP A 339 -3.22 9.00 23.46
CA TRP A 339 -4.67 9.19 23.52
C TRP A 339 -5.11 10.33 24.45
N GLY A 340 -4.69 10.31 25.71
CA GLY A 340 -5.13 11.31 26.71
C GLY A 340 -4.82 12.76 26.29
N PRO A 341 -3.57 13.08 25.93
CA PRO A 341 -3.21 14.41 25.45
C PRO A 341 -3.90 14.81 24.14
N ALA A 342 -4.14 13.87 23.22
CA ALA A 342 -4.90 14.14 22.00
C ALA A 342 -6.35 14.52 22.30
N VAL A 343 -7.01 13.81 23.22
CA VAL A 343 -8.37 14.15 23.72
C VAL A 343 -8.40 15.54 24.35
N ASN A 344 -7.38 15.90 25.14
CA ASN A 344 -7.30 17.26 25.71
C ASN A 344 -7.17 18.33 24.62
N ARG A 345 -6.36 18.09 23.58
CA ARG A 345 -6.26 19.01 22.44
C ARG A 345 -7.59 19.15 21.69
N VAL A 346 -8.38 18.09 21.55
CA VAL A 346 -9.73 18.19 20.97
C VAL A 346 -10.62 19.12 21.78
N HIS A 347 -10.57 19.09 23.11
CA HIS A 347 -11.35 20.02 23.93
C HIS A 347 -10.96 21.48 23.71
N GLU A 348 -9.66 21.77 23.53
CA GLU A 348 -9.17 23.10 23.17
C GLU A 348 -9.67 23.54 21.78
N GLU A 349 -9.59 22.63 20.80
CA GLU A 349 -10.04 22.87 19.43
C GLU A 349 -11.55 23.15 19.38
N VAL A 350 -12.36 22.34 20.07
CA VAL A 350 -13.82 22.53 20.20
C VAL A 350 -14.15 23.84 20.90
N ALA A 351 -13.39 24.24 21.93
CA ALA A 351 -13.59 25.53 22.58
C ALA A 351 -13.29 26.71 21.63
N ASP A 352 -12.26 26.62 20.80
CA ASP A 352 -11.96 27.63 19.79
C ASP A 352 -13.06 27.70 18.71
N MET A 353 -13.59 26.55 18.27
CA MET A 353 -14.73 26.49 17.36
C MET A 353 -16.01 27.09 17.96
N GLN A 354 -16.32 26.77 19.22
CA GLN A 354 -17.50 27.27 19.92
C GLN A 354 -17.47 28.80 20.06
N LYS A 355 -16.31 29.40 20.34
CA LYS A 355 -16.16 30.87 20.37
C LYS A 355 -16.56 31.53 19.06
N ILE A 356 -16.18 30.94 17.92
CA ILE A 356 -16.57 31.45 16.59
C ILE A 356 -18.09 31.31 16.42
N ALA A 357 -18.65 30.13 16.68
CA ALA A 357 -20.09 29.89 16.59
C ALA A 357 -20.91 30.88 17.44
N ASP A 358 -20.45 31.16 18.66
CA ASP A 358 -21.09 32.12 19.57
C ASP A 358 -20.99 33.56 19.04
N SER A 359 -19.83 33.95 18.51
CA SER A 359 -19.62 35.30 17.94
C SER A 359 -20.47 35.56 16.69
N GLU A 360 -20.78 34.51 15.92
CA GLU A 360 -21.67 34.57 14.77
C GLU A 360 -23.16 34.50 15.15
N GLY A 361 -23.47 34.30 16.45
CA GLY A 361 -24.84 34.16 16.94
C GLY A 361 -25.53 32.86 16.47
N ALA A 362 -24.76 31.81 16.16
CA ALA A 362 -25.28 30.57 15.60
C ALA A 362 -26.18 29.78 16.57
N LYS A 363 -26.04 29.99 17.89
CA LYS A 363 -26.84 29.33 18.96
C LYS A 363 -26.84 27.80 18.86
N ILE A 364 -25.67 27.22 18.62
CA ILE A 364 -25.46 25.77 18.56
C ILE A 364 -24.44 25.33 19.60
N THR A 365 -24.44 24.05 19.94
CA THR A 365 -23.27 23.36 20.47
C THR A 365 -22.60 22.63 19.32
N ILE A 366 -21.27 22.71 19.21
CA ILE A 366 -20.54 21.97 18.18
C ILE A 366 -20.91 20.48 18.25
N ALA A 367 -21.30 19.94 17.11
CA ALA A 367 -21.59 18.52 16.89
C ALA A 367 -20.63 17.96 15.82
N PRO A 368 -20.58 16.63 15.60
CA PRO A 368 -19.65 16.05 14.62
C PRO A 368 -19.73 16.63 13.20
N TRP A 369 -20.95 16.93 12.73
CA TRP A 369 -21.19 17.55 11.41
C TRP A 369 -20.91 19.07 11.36
N ASP A 370 -20.57 19.68 12.49
CA ASP A 370 -20.14 21.08 12.60
C ASP A 370 -18.61 21.20 12.70
N TYR A 371 -17.91 20.13 13.08
CA TYR A 371 -16.48 20.15 13.39
C TYR A 371 -15.65 20.71 12.23
N ARG A 372 -15.73 20.10 11.04
CA ARG A 372 -14.94 20.53 9.87
C ARG A 372 -15.25 21.98 9.49
N PHE A 373 -16.53 22.33 9.42
CA PHE A 373 -16.99 23.69 9.09
C PHE A 373 -16.40 24.76 10.01
N TYR A 374 -16.48 24.57 11.34
CA TYR A 374 -15.92 25.55 12.27
C TYR A 374 -14.41 25.45 12.41
N SER A 375 -13.81 24.27 12.22
CA SER A 375 -12.35 24.13 12.21
C SER A 375 -11.72 24.99 11.10
N GLU A 376 -12.29 25.01 9.89
CA GLU A 376 -11.79 25.89 8.82
C GLU A 376 -11.94 27.38 9.15
N LYS A 377 -13.00 27.77 9.85
CA LYS A 377 -13.14 29.14 10.36
C LYS A 377 -12.08 29.48 11.39
N VAL A 378 -11.75 28.55 12.30
CA VAL A 378 -10.64 28.72 13.25
C VAL A 378 -9.31 28.81 12.51
N LYS A 379 -9.08 27.95 11.51
CA LYS A 379 -7.86 27.95 10.69
C LYS A 379 -7.65 29.32 10.05
N LYS A 380 -8.68 29.83 9.38
CA LYS A 380 -8.68 31.17 8.77
C LYS A 380 -8.46 32.27 9.80
N ALA A 381 -9.19 32.26 10.92
CA ALA A 381 -9.09 33.31 11.94
C ALA A 381 -7.74 33.34 12.68
N LYS A 382 -7.11 32.17 12.90
CA LYS A 382 -5.89 32.03 13.72
C LYS A 382 -4.59 32.06 12.93
N TYR A 383 -4.62 31.59 11.67
CA TYR A 383 -3.43 31.44 10.83
C TYR A 383 -3.47 32.27 9.54
N ASP A 384 -4.63 32.83 9.17
CA ASP A 384 -4.79 33.61 7.94
C ASP A 384 -4.28 32.85 6.69
N LEU A 385 -4.47 31.52 6.67
CA LEU A 385 -4.02 30.65 5.58
C LEU A 385 -5.23 30.19 4.76
N ASP A 386 -5.19 30.45 3.45
CA ASP A 386 -6.15 29.95 2.47
C ASP A 386 -5.41 29.07 1.45
N GLU A 387 -5.88 27.84 1.23
CA GLU A 387 -5.25 26.89 0.30
C GLU A 387 -5.23 27.40 -1.15
N SER A 388 -6.16 28.29 -1.50
CA SER A 388 -6.16 28.94 -2.82
C SER A 388 -4.97 29.88 -3.03
N GLU A 389 -4.33 30.36 -1.96
CA GLU A 389 -3.09 31.15 -2.03
C GLU A 389 -1.87 30.26 -2.24
N VAL A 390 -1.90 29.00 -1.82
CA VAL A 390 -0.77 28.06 -1.85
C VAL A 390 -0.69 27.34 -3.20
N LYS A 391 -1.84 26.88 -3.71
CA LYS A 391 -1.95 26.05 -4.93
C LYS A 391 -1.24 26.64 -6.17
N PRO A 392 -1.25 27.97 -6.44
CA PRO A 392 -0.53 28.55 -7.57
C PRO A 392 0.99 28.33 -7.57
N TYR A 393 1.58 27.95 -6.43
CA TYR A 393 3.02 27.71 -6.28
C TYR A 393 3.41 26.24 -6.45
N LEU A 394 2.45 25.32 -6.43
CA LEU A 394 2.69 23.87 -6.42
C LEU A 394 2.47 23.29 -7.82
N GLN A 395 3.41 23.57 -8.72
CA GLN A 395 3.44 22.98 -10.06
C GLN A 395 4.02 21.56 -9.99
N LEU A 396 3.35 20.58 -10.58
CA LEU A 396 3.71 19.15 -10.50
C LEU A 396 5.16 18.88 -10.93
N ASP A 397 5.60 19.48 -12.04
CA ASP A 397 6.97 19.34 -12.57
C ASP A 397 8.02 19.93 -11.61
N LYS A 398 7.73 21.08 -10.99
CA LYS A 398 8.61 21.69 -9.99
C LYS A 398 8.69 20.89 -8.71
N MET A 399 7.58 20.29 -8.28
CA MET A 399 7.60 19.39 -7.12
C MET A 399 8.39 18.12 -7.43
N GLN A 400 8.33 17.60 -8.67
CA GLN A 400 9.21 16.52 -9.11
C GLN A 400 10.70 16.92 -9.09
N ASP A 401 11.03 18.12 -9.58
CA ASP A 401 12.40 18.65 -9.48
C ASP A 401 12.86 18.74 -8.01
N ALA A 402 11.96 19.14 -7.09
CA ALA A 402 12.23 19.23 -5.66
C ALA A 402 12.57 17.87 -5.04
N MET A 403 11.84 16.81 -5.42
CA MET A 403 12.11 15.44 -4.99
C MET A 403 13.53 15.01 -5.41
N PHE A 404 13.87 15.17 -6.69
CA PHE A 404 15.18 14.80 -7.22
C PHE A 404 16.31 15.59 -6.58
N TRP A 405 16.12 16.90 -6.39
CA TRP A 405 17.11 17.75 -5.74
C TRP A 405 17.34 17.35 -4.29
N THR A 406 16.27 17.05 -3.55
CA THR A 406 16.35 16.60 -2.15
C THR A 406 17.12 15.29 -2.05
N ALA A 407 16.79 14.29 -2.88
CA ALA A 407 17.49 13.00 -2.91
C ALA A 407 18.96 13.13 -3.32
N ASN A 408 19.27 14.04 -4.25
CA ASN A 408 20.66 14.34 -4.62
C ASN A 408 21.43 14.92 -3.43
N LYS A 409 20.88 15.94 -2.76
CA LYS A 409 21.55 16.62 -1.65
C LYS A 409 21.76 15.71 -0.45
N MET A 410 20.78 14.87 -0.11
CA MET A 410 20.88 14.01 1.05
C MET A 410 21.72 12.76 0.80
N TYR A 411 21.56 12.13 -0.39
CA TYR A 411 22.03 10.76 -0.61
C TYR A 411 22.88 10.58 -1.88
N GLY A 412 23.01 11.62 -2.70
CA GLY A 412 23.79 11.60 -3.93
C GLY A 412 23.13 10.89 -5.11
N PHE A 413 21.79 10.79 -5.11
CA PHE A 413 21.05 10.23 -6.25
C PHE A 413 20.97 11.23 -7.42
N GLU A 414 20.96 10.71 -8.64
CA GLU A 414 20.72 11.48 -9.87
C GLU A 414 19.69 10.72 -10.71
N PHE A 415 18.69 11.45 -11.21
CA PHE A 415 17.61 10.91 -12.03
C PHE A 415 17.72 11.46 -13.44
N VAL A 416 18.14 10.61 -14.38
CA VAL A 416 18.33 10.99 -15.78
C VAL A 416 17.16 10.46 -16.59
N LYS A 417 16.35 11.36 -17.15
CA LYS A 417 15.20 10.96 -17.97
C LYS A 417 15.65 10.13 -19.17
N VAL A 418 14.95 9.03 -19.42
CA VAL A 418 15.22 8.11 -20.53
C VAL A 418 13.94 7.81 -21.30
N THR A 419 14.08 7.30 -22.52
CA THR A 419 12.95 6.98 -23.41
C THR A 419 13.13 5.65 -24.15
N ASP A 420 14.24 4.95 -23.88
CA ASP A 420 14.64 3.69 -24.50
C ASP A 420 14.13 2.46 -23.74
N VAL A 421 13.21 2.64 -22.80
CA VAL A 421 12.57 1.56 -22.03
C VAL A 421 11.07 1.48 -22.32
N PRO A 422 10.49 0.27 -22.38
CA PRO A 422 9.05 0.09 -22.53
C PRO A 422 8.28 0.72 -21.37
N VAL A 423 7.10 1.29 -21.68
CA VAL A 423 6.12 1.80 -20.71
C VAL A 423 4.76 1.18 -20.98
N PHE A 424 3.99 0.94 -19.91
CA PHE A 424 2.64 0.38 -20.00
C PHE A 424 1.57 1.42 -20.36
N HIS A 425 1.87 2.71 -20.18
CA HIS A 425 0.97 3.81 -20.52
C HIS A 425 1.79 5.01 -21.03
N PRO A 426 1.32 5.76 -22.06
CA PRO A 426 2.08 6.86 -22.67
C PRO A 426 2.38 8.03 -21.73
N ASP A 427 1.65 8.15 -20.62
CA ASP A 427 1.91 9.18 -19.61
C ASP A 427 3.06 8.83 -18.65
N VAL A 428 3.53 7.59 -18.67
CA VAL A 428 4.59 7.15 -17.76
C VAL A 428 5.92 7.72 -18.23
N THR A 429 6.61 8.40 -17.33
CA THR A 429 7.97 8.88 -17.58
C THR A 429 8.97 8.01 -16.86
N THR A 430 10.16 7.83 -17.43
CA THR A 430 11.15 6.89 -16.92
C THR A 430 12.51 7.55 -16.74
N TYR A 431 13.23 7.10 -15.72
CA TYR A 431 14.49 7.68 -15.29
C TYR A 431 15.50 6.58 -14.98
N LYS A 432 16.68 6.67 -15.59
CA LYS A 432 17.86 5.95 -15.11
C LYS A 432 18.32 6.60 -13.81
N VAL A 433 18.52 5.80 -12.78
CA VAL A 433 18.95 6.28 -11.45
C VAL A 433 20.43 5.97 -11.23
N LEU A 434 21.20 7.01 -10.93
CA LEU A 434 22.61 6.91 -10.56
C LEU A 434 22.79 7.28 -9.09
N ARG A 435 23.83 6.72 -8.46
CA ARG A 435 24.37 7.19 -7.19
C ARG A 435 25.89 7.08 -7.23
N ALA A 436 26.58 8.19 -6.94
CA ALA A 436 28.05 8.28 -7.05
C ALA A 436 28.58 7.77 -8.42
N GLY A 437 27.90 8.15 -9.50
CA GLY A 437 28.22 7.76 -10.88
C GLY A 437 27.92 6.30 -11.25
N LYS A 438 27.47 5.47 -10.31
CA LYS A 438 27.06 4.08 -10.57
C LYS A 438 25.56 3.99 -10.77
N GLN A 439 25.14 3.15 -11.69
CA GLN A 439 23.73 2.87 -11.87
C GLN A 439 23.22 1.99 -10.73
N VAL A 440 22.12 2.43 -10.11
CA VAL A 440 21.48 1.74 -8.98
C VAL A 440 20.05 1.29 -9.28
N GLY A 441 19.41 1.88 -10.29
CA GLY A 441 18.08 1.44 -10.69
C GLY A 441 17.48 2.16 -11.89
N VAL A 442 16.20 1.85 -12.13
CA VAL A 442 15.31 2.53 -13.07
C VAL A 442 14.02 2.88 -12.33
N TRP A 443 13.58 4.13 -12.42
CA TRP A 443 12.38 4.63 -11.78
C TRP A 443 11.34 5.05 -12.81
N TYR A 444 10.11 4.56 -12.65
CA TYR A 444 8.94 4.87 -13.47
C TYR A 444 8.02 5.82 -12.69
N TYR A 445 7.47 6.83 -13.36
CA TYR A 445 6.56 7.77 -12.73
C TYR A 445 5.26 7.89 -13.51
N ASP A 446 4.16 7.49 -12.87
CA ASP A 446 2.80 7.48 -13.39
C ASP A 446 1.91 8.41 -12.53
N PRO A 447 1.88 9.73 -12.79
CA PRO A 447 1.26 10.70 -11.89
C PRO A 447 -0.27 10.81 -12.01
N TYR A 448 -0.88 10.34 -13.09
CA TYR A 448 -2.25 10.75 -13.44
C TYR A 448 -3.32 9.71 -13.13
N ALA A 449 -4.48 10.19 -12.70
CA ALA A 449 -5.71 9.41 -12.60
C ALA A 449 -6.24 9.05 -13.99
N ARG A 450 -6.78 7.84 -14.13
CA ARG A 450 -7.46 7.35 -15.33
C ARG A 450 -8.33 6.14 -15.01
N GLU A 451 -9.21 5.77 -15.95
CA GLU A 451 -10.00 4.54 -15.84
C GLU A 451 -9.10 3.30 -15.71
N GLY A 452 -9.50 2.37 -14.84
CA GLY A 452 -8.77 1.14 -14.53
C GLY A 452 -7.50 1.32 -13.70
N LYS A 453 -7.14 2.55 -13.32
CA LYS A 453 -6.11 2.80 -12.31
C LYS A 453 -6.75 2.86 -10.92
N SER A 454 -6.18 2.16 -9.95
CA SER A 454 -6.56 2.24 -8.54
C SER A 454 -6.43 3.68 -8.03
N SER A 455 -7.32 4.08 -7.13
CA SER A 455 -7.26 5.38 -6.45
C SER A 455 -6.13 5.42 -5.41
N GLY A 456 -5.67 6.62 -5.05
CA GLY A 456 -4.63 6.82 -4.03
C GLY A 456 -3.25 7.07 -4.63
N ALA A 457 -2.20 6.72 -3.90
CA ALA A 457 -0.84 6.71 -4.39
C ALA A 457 -0.12 5.47 -3.83
N TRP A 458 0.90 4.99 -4.56
CA TRP A 458 1.69 3.84 -4.13
C TRP A 458 3.03 3.74 -4.87
N GLU A 459 3.97 3.03 -4.25
CA GLU A 459 5.21 2.53 -4.82
C GLU A 459 5.03 1.08 -5.31
N THR A 460 5.78 0.68 -6.34
CA THR A 460 5.88 -0.73 -6.71
C THR A 460 7.29 -1.06 -7.19
N GLU A 461 7.92 -2.05 -6.57
CA GLU A 461 9.11 -2.72 -7.10
C GLU A 461 8.71 -3.76 -8.17
N TYR A 462 9.03 -3.51 -9.44
CA TYR A 462 8.91 -4.52 -10.50
C TYR A 462 10.01 -5.58 -10.36
N GLN A 463 11.19 -5.16 -9.93
CA GLN A 463 12.31 -6.02 -9.57
C GLN A 463 13.09 -5.37 -8.44
N GLY A 464 13.16 -6.02 -7.28
CA GLY A 464 13.99 -5.57 -6.17
C GLY A 464 15.49 -5.76 -6.41
N GLN A 465 16.31 -4.96 -5.72
CA GLN A 465 17.76 -5.11 -5.72
C GLN A 465 18.17 -6.43 -5.05
N SER A 466 19.18 -7.11 -5.61
CA SER A 466 19.79 -8.29 -4.98
C SER A 466 21.22 -8.50 -5.48
N HIS A 467 22.19 -8.65 -4.57
CA HIS A 467 23.54 -9.07 -4.97
C HIS A 467 23.61 -10.52 -5.42
N MET A 468 22.79 -11.41 -4.84
CA MET A 468 22.75 -12.83 -5.20
C MET A 468 22.38 -13.02 -6.68
N LEU A 469 21.45 -12.21 -7.19
CA LEU A 469 20.98 -12.28 -8.57
C LEU A 469 21.65 -11.24 -9.50
N GLY A 470 22.45 -10.32 -8.95
CA GLY A 470 23.02 -9.19 -9.69
C GLY A 470 21.96 -8.20 -10.18
N HIS A 471 20.79 -8.16 -9.53
CA HIS A 471 19.68 -7.31 -9.89
C HIS A 471 19.87 -5.89 -9.36
N ILE A 472 19.62 -4.91 -10.22
CA ILE A 472 19.34 -3.53 -9.81
C ILE A 472 17.87 -3.37 -9.45
N CYS A 473 17.53 -2.30 -8.72
CA CYS A 473 16.14 -1.95 -8.43
C CYS A 473 15.44 -1.39 -9.68
N ILE A 474 14.24 -1.88 -9.97
CA ILE A 474 13.32 -1.32 -10.96
C ILE A 474 12.01 -1.08 -10.23
N CYS A 475 11.63 0.19 -10.06
CA CYS A 475 10.46 0.56 -9.29
C CYS A 475 9.65 1.69 -9.93
N SER A 476 8.48 1.97 -9.36
CA SER A 476 7.59 3.03 -9.81
C SER A 476 6.95 3.78 -8.66
N ASN A 477 6.62 5.05 -8.87
CA ASN A 477 5.59 5.73 -8.08
C ASN A 477 4.38 6.04 -8.95
N ASN A 478 3.22 5.86 -8.35
CA ASN A 478 1.92 6.01 -8.98
C ASN A 478 1.08 6.98 -8.15
N CYS A 479 0.54 8.02 -8.79
CA CYS A 479 -0.36 8.98 -8.16
C CYS A 479 -1.65 9.13 -8.99
N ASN A 480 -2.60 9.93 -8.50
CA ASN A 480 -3.91 10.13 -9.13
C ASN A 480 -4.24 11.60 -9.39
N PHE A 481 -3.27 12.37 -9.89
CA PHE A 481 -3.47 13.79 -10.19
C PHE A 481 -4.31 13.98 -11.44
N ILE A 482 -5.07 15.08 -11.45
CA ILE A 482 -5.90 15.47 -12.59
C ILE A 482 -5.03 16.17 -13.63
N LYS A 483 -5.08 15.69 -14.88
CA LYS A 483 -4.41 16.37 -15.99
C LYS A 483 -4.98 17.77 -16.21
N ALA A 484 -4.10 18.72 -16.48
CA ALA A 484 -4.50 20.02 -17.00
C ALA A 484 -4.74 19.94 -18.53
N GLU A 485 -5.44 20.95 -19.06
CA GLU A 485 -5.54 21.17 -20.50
C GLU A 485 -4.14 21.32 -21.14
N PRO A 486 -3.92 20.88 -22.39
CA PRO A 486 -2.64 21.01 -23.07
C PRO A 486 -2.06 22.43 -22.99
N GLY A 487 -0.80 22.54 -22.55
CA GLY A 487 -0.09 23.82 -22.42
C GLY A 487 -0.39 24.60 -21.14
N LYS A 488 -1.21 24.08 -20.22
CA LYS A 488 -1.41 24.64 -18.87
C LYS A 488 -0.55 23.89 -17.84
N PRO A 489 -0.08 24.58 -16.79
CA PRO A 489 0.60 23.93 -15.68
C PRO A 489 -0.37 23.03 -14.92
N ILE A 490 0.14 21.92 -14.41
CA ILE A 490 -0.61 21.04 -13.52
C ILE A 490 -0.35 21.53 -12.09
N LEU A 491 -1.38 22.10 -11.48
CA LEU A 491 -1.32 22.60 -10.12
C LEU A 491 -1.93 21.59 -9.16
N ILE A 492 -1.14 21.18 -8.17
CA ILE A 492 -1.52 20.18 -7.17
C ILE A 492 -1.79 20.83 -5.82
N SER A 493 -2.50 20.15 -4.93
CA SER A 493 -2.68 20.63 -3.56
C SER A 493 -1.38 20.48 -2.74
N TRP A 494 -1.38 21.03 -1.52
CA TRP A 494 -0.30 20.78 -0.56
C TRP A 494 -0.22 19.29 -0.20
N ASP A 495 -1.36 18.66 0.09
CA ASP A 495 -1.47 17.23 0.38
C ASP A 495 -0.98 16.35 -0.79
N ASP A 496 -1.25 16.75 -2.04
CA ASP A 496 -0.74 16.06 -3.22
C ASP A 496 0.79 16.15 -3.30
N ALA A 497 1.38 17.31 -2.96
CA ALA A 497 2.82 17.49 -2.92
C ALA A 497 3.47 16.68 -1.79
N GLU A 498 2.86 16.62 -0.61
CA GLU A 498 3.28 15.72 0.48
C GLU A 498 3.21 14.26 0.03
N THR A 499 2.11 13.86 -0.63
CA THR A 499 1.93 12.51 -1.22
C THR A 499 3.05 12.17 -2.20
N MET A 500 3.49 13.11 -3.05
CA MET A 500 4.63 12.87 -3.94
C MET A 500 5.90 12.55 -3.14
N PHE A 501 6.21 13.33 -2.10
CA PHE A 501 7.38 13.09 -1.26
C PHE A 501 7.26 11.77 -0.47
N HIS A 502 6.06 11.42 0.00
CA HIS A 502 5.78 10.16 0.65
C HIS A 502 6.15 8.97 -0.24
N GLU A 503 5.54 8.89 -1.42
CA GLU A 503 5.78 7.78 -2.36
C GLU A 503 7.23 7.72 -2.82
N PHE A 504 7.84 8.89 -3.04
CA PHE A 504 9.25 8.97 -3.41
C PHE A 504 10.16 8.50 -2.28
N GLY A 505 9.76 8.63 -1.00
CA GLY A 505 10.48 8.04 0.12
C GLY A 505 10.50 6.50 0.08
N HIS A 506 9.39 5.85 -0.32
CA HIS A 506 9.40 4.42 -0.62
C HIS A 506 10.33 4.08 -1.78
N ALA A 507 10.28 4.85 -2.88
CA ALA A 507 11.16 4.60 -4.02
C ALA A 507 12.64 4.77 -3.63
N LEU A 508 12.97 5.76 -2.79
CA LEU A 508 14.32 5.92 -2.23
C LEU A 508 14.71 4.74 -1.33
N HIS A 509 13.79 4.19 -0.54
CA HIS A 509 14.03 2.98 0.26
C HIS A 509 14.35 1.78 -0.65
N ALA A 510 13.58 1.57 -1.73
CA ALA A 510 13.85 0.54 -2.72
C ALA A 510 15.20 0.73 -3.44
N LEU A 511 15.45 1.93 -3.97
CA LEU A 511 16.64 2.30 -4.74
C LEU A 511 17.93 2.30 -3.89
N SER A 512 17.82 2.46 -2.57
CA SER A 512 18.96 2.48 -1.65
C SER A 512 19.42 1.07 -1.25
N SER A 513 18.63 0.05 -1.54
CA SER A 513 18.84 -1.29 -1.01
C SER A 513 20.21 -1.88 -1.38
N ASN A 514 20.80 -2.57 -0.42
CA ASN A 514 22.10 -3.23 -0.53
C ASN A 514 22.04 -4.67 0.02
N ALA A 515 20.90 -5.35 -0.16
CA ALA A 515 20.68 -6.70 0.33
C ALA A 515 21.35 -7.75 -0.56
N TYR A 516 21.88 -8.81 0.06
CA TYR A 516 22.32 -9.99 -0.68
C TYR A 516 21.14 -10.78 -1.27
N TYR A 517 20.21 -11.24 -0.43
CA TYR A 517 19.04 -12.03 -0.85
C TYR A 517 17.85 -11.16 -1.31
N PRO A 518 17.13 -11.55 -2.37
CA PRO A 518 16.06 -10.76 -2.97
C PRO A 518 14.89 -10.43 -2.02
N SER A 519 14.42 -11.38 -1.19
CA SER A 519 13.28 -11.18 -0.29
C SER A 519 13.57 -10.29 0.93
N GLN A 520 14.80 -9.77 1.04
CA GLN A 520 15.24 -8.84 2.06
C GLN A 520 15.58 -7.45 1.48
N GLY A 521 15.56 -7.29 0.15
CA GLY A 521 15.84 -6.03 -0.51
C GLY A 521 14.68 -5.03 -0.41
N GLY A 522 15.01 -3.76 -0.58
CA GLY A 522 14.07 -2.64 -0.68
C GLY A 522 13.06 -2.56 0.46
N THR A 523 11.80 -2.43 0.07
CA THR A 523 10.66 -2.17 0.95
C THR A 523 10.12 -3.43 1.67
N ASN A 524 10.78 -4.58 1.54
CA ASN A 524 10.36 -5.87 2.12
C ASN A 524 10.51 -5.98 3.67
N THR A 525 10.22 -4.89 4.39
CA THR A 525 10.33 -4.73 5.84
C THR A 525 9.03 -5.07 6.59
N ALA A 526 9.04 -4.96 7.92
CA ALA A 526 7.82 -5.07 8.73
C ALA A 526 6.78 -3.99 8.37
N THR A 527 5.49 -4.33 8.46
CA THR A 527 4.37 -3.43 8.11
C THR A 527 4.33 -2.15 8.96
N ASP A 528 4.70 -2.22 10.23
CA ASP A 528 4.80 -1.07 11.15
C ASP A 528 6.16 -0.35 11.07
N PHE A 529 6.91 -0.56 10.00
CA PHE A 529 8.16 0.13 9.70
C PHE A 529 8.23 0.67 8.28
N VAL A 530 7.57 0.03 7.30
CA VAL A 530 7.70 0.40 5.88
C VAL A 530 7.32 1.86 5.60
N GLU A 531 6.40 2.41 6.38
CA GLU A 531 5.94 3.81 6.31
C GLU A 531 6.95 4.82 6.89
N PHE A 532 7.90 4.37 7.71
CA PHE A 532 8.85 5.30 8.34
C PHE A 532 9.69 6.06 7.31
N PRO A 533 10.31 5.40 6.30
CA PRO A 533 11.05 6.12 5.27
C PRO A 533 10.21 7.04 4.37
N SER A 534 8.98 6.65 4.03
CA SER A 534 8.08 7.48 3.22
C SER A 534 7.66 8.73 3.98
N GLN A 535 7.13 8.56 5.19
CA GLN A 535 6.66 9.66 6.03
C GLN A 535 7.79 10.60 6.46
N LEU A 536 8.98 10.09 6.77
CA LEU A 536 10.12 10.95 7.07
C LEU A 536 10.49 11.84 5.87
N ASN A 537 10.31 11.35 4.65
CA ASN A 537 10.63 12.10 3.45
C ASN A 537 9.69 13.29 3.20
N GLU A 538 8.45 13.23 3.68
CA GLU A 538 7.48 14.34 3.63
C GLU A 538 7.99 15.58 4.36
N HIS A 539 8.73 15.40 5.45
CA HIS A 539 9.25 16.50 6.28
C HIS A 539 10.28 17.40 5.58
N TRP A 540 10.77 17.00 4.40
CA TRP A 540 11.72 17.81 3.63
C TRP A 540 11.02 18.85 2.75
N LEU A 541 9.79 18.59 2.30
CA LEU A 541 9.00 19.52 1.50
C LEU A 541 8.81 20.91 2.17
N PRO A 542 8.39 21.02 3.45
CA PRO A 542 8.14 22.33 4.06
C PRO A 542 9.40 23.12 4.42
N LEU A 543 10.60 22.59 4.15
CA LEU A 543 11.83 23.31 4.48
C LEU A 543 11.98 24.56 3.59
N PRO A 544 12.34 25.73 4.17
CA PRO A 544 12.47 26.96 3.39
C PRO A 544 13.40 26.85 2.19
N VAL A 545 14.49 26.07 2.30
CA VAL A 545 15.41 25.86 1.18
C VAL A 545 14.76 25.15 -0.01
N VAL A 546 13.83 24.23 0.24
CA VAL A 546 13.07 23.53 -0.80
C VAL A 546 11.98 24.45 -1.35
N LEU A 547 11.17 25.07 -0.49
CA LEU A 547 10.08 25.95 -0.92
C LEU A 547 10.57 27.16 -1.73
N ASN A 548 11.65 27.80 -1.29
CA ASN A 548 12.22 28.96 -2.00
C ASN A 548 12.71 28.63 -3.42
N GLN A 549 13.12 27.37 -3.66
CA GLN A 549 13.67 26.97 -4.93
C GLN A 549 12.60 26.39 -5.88
N PHE A 550 11.60 25.70 -5.34
CA PHE A 550 10.66 24.89 -6.15
C PHE A 550 9.20 25.31 -6.04
N ALA A 551 8.78 25.94 -4.95
CA ALA A 551 7.41 26.46 -4.83
C ALA A 551 7.30 27.81 -5.56
N ILE A 552 7.25 27.75 -6.89
CA ILE A 552 7.29 28.90 -7.80
C ILE A 552 5.90 29.16 -8.36
N HIS A 553 5.42 30.40 -8.29
CA HIS A 553 4.12 30.79 -8.81
C HIS A 553 4.06 30.61 -10.33
N TYR A 554 3.04 29.90 -10.81
CA TYR A 554 2.93 29.52 -12.23
C TYR A 554 2.84 30.72 -13.18
N GLU A 555 2.15 31.80 -12.80
CA GLU A 555 2.06 33.02 -13.64
C GLU A 555 3.25 33.97 -13.47
N THR A 556 3.70 34.22 -12.23
CA THR A 556 4.67 35.31 -11.96
C THR A 556 6.12 34.84 -11.97
N GLY A 557 6.37 33.52 -11.88
CA GLY A 557 7.71 32.95 -11.78
C GLY A 557 8.43 33.28 -10.46
N LYS A 558 7.75 33.89 -9.48
CA LYS A 558 8.34 34.24 -8.18
C LYS A 558 8.17 33.10 -7.17
N PRO A 559 9.13 32.92 -6.24
CA PRO A 559 8.99 31.93 -5.17
C PRO A 559 7.86 32.31 -4.20
N MET A 560 7.36 31.31 -3.49
CA MET A 560 6.39 31.48 -2.41
C MET A 560 6.91 32.52 -1.39
N PRO A 561 6.14 33.57 -1.07
CA PRO A 561 6.56 34.56 -0.08
C PRO A 561 6.85 33.93 1.28
N ALA A 562 7.86 34.43 1.98
CA ALA A 562 8.28 33.91 3.29
C ALA A 562 7.14 33.95 4.32
N GLU A 563 6.25 34.93 4.22
CA GLU A 563 5.07 35.05 5.07
C GLU A 563 4.10 33.87 4.85
N LEU A 564 3.88 33.45 3.60
CA LEU A 564 3.02 32.32 3.27
C LEU A 564 3.65 30.99 3.70
N GLN A 565 4.97 30.83 3.53
CA GLN A 565 5.71 29.67 4.06
C GLN A 565 5.60 29.59 5.59
N ALA A 566 5.75 30.72 6.29
CA ALA A 566 5.63 30.76 7.75
C ALA A 566 4.21 30.40 8.21
N LYS A 567 3.17 30.80 7.45
CA LYS A 567 1.78 30.40 7.71
C LYS A 567 1.61 28.87 7.62
N LEU A 568 2.15 28.23 6.57
CA LEU A 568 2.13 26.77 6.40
C LEU A 568 2.78 26.04 7.60
N VAL A 569 3.98 26.49 7.99
CA VAL A 569 4.69 25.91 9.15
C VAL A 569 3.91 26.12 10.44
N LYS A 570 3.35 27.32 10.64
CA LYS A 570 2.59 27.65 11.86
C LYS A 570 1.28 26.85 11.95
N SER A 571 0.65 26.52 10.83
CA SER A 571 -0.57 25.71 10.78
C SER A 571 -0.33 24.21 10.86
N SER A 572 0.92 23.73 10.79
CA SER A 572 1.22 22.28 10.82
C SER A 572 0.67 21.54 12.06
N LYS A 573 0.53 22.23 13.19
CA LYS A 573 -0.04 21.69 14.43
C LYS A 573 -1.53 21.95 14.59
N PHE A 574 -2.15 22.63 13.63
CA PHE A 574 -3.58 22.89 13.64
C PHE A 574 -4.34 21.57 13.53
N ASN A 575 -5.42 21.44 14.31
CA ASN A 575 -6.33 20.31 14.25
C ASN A 575 -5.70 18.93 14.55
N GLN A 576 -4.52 18.89 15.17
CA GLN A 576 -3.83 17.64 15.52
C GLN A 576 -4.61 16.83 16.56
N GLY A 577 -5.42 17.45 17.41
CA GLY A 577 -6.34 16.75 18.30
C GLY A 577 -7.35 15.95 17.48
N PHE A 578 -8.10 16.61 16.61
CA PHE A 578 -9.02 15.97 15.69
C PHE A 578 -8.37 14.86 14.88
N ALA A 579 -7.32 15.20 14.13
CA ALA A 579 -6.64 14.29 13.23
C ALA A 579 -6.16 13.06 13.97
N THR A 580 -5.61 13.21 15.19
CA THR A 580 -5.16 12.10 16.03
C THR A 580 -6.30 11.28 16.59
N VAL A 581 -7.31 11.91 17.22
CA VAL A 581 -8.36 11.19 17.94
C VAL A 581 -9.21 10.34 17.01
N GLU A 582 -9.60 10.85 15.83
CA GLU A 582 -10.48 10.09 14.93
C GLU A 582 -9.81 8.78 14.46
N TYR A 583 -8.50 8.78 14.20
CA TYR A 583 -7.79 7.58 13.73
C TYR A 583 -7.32 6.70 14.89
N LEU A 584 -6.85 7.30 15.98
CA LEU A 584 -6.32 6.53 17.11
C LEU A 584 -7.43 5.76 17.81
N ALA A 585 -8.66 6.29 17.79
CA ALA A 585 -9.85 5.55 18.17
C ALA A 585 -10.03 4.28 17.32
N CYS A 586 -9.82 4.35 15.99
CA CYS A 586 -9.82 3.17 15.12
C CYS A 586 -8.74 2.16 15.51
N ALA A 587 -7.50 2.60 15.77
CA ALA A 587 -6.40 1.71 16.12
C ALA A 587 -6.59 1.01 17.47
N LEU A 588 -7.06 1.75 18.48
CA LEU A 588 -7.39 1.21 19.80
C LEU A 588 -8.52 0.17 19.71
N ILE A 589 -9.62 0.51 19.04
CA ILE A 589 -10.77 -0.40 18.90
C ILE A 589 -10.41 -1.64 18.06
N ASP A 590 -9.63 -1.49 16.98
CA ASP A 590 -9.07 -2.62 16.22
C ASP A 590 -8.29 -3.58 17.13
N MET A 591 -7.34 -3.07 17.90
CA MET A 591 -6.53 -3.89 18.80
C MET A 591 -7.38 -4.56 19.88
N MET A 592 -8.33 -3.84 20.48
CA MET A 592 -9.25 -4.37 21.49
C MET A 592 -10.13 -5.49 20.95
N TYR A 593 -10.69 -5.36 19.73
CA TYR A 593 -11.43 -6.46 19.09
C TYR A 593 -10.58 -7.72 18.94
N HIS A 594 -9.33 -7.57 18.50
CA HIS A 594 -8.44 -8.70 18.23
C HIS A 594 -7.71 -9.23 19.48
N LEU A 595 -7.86 -8.56 20.62
CA LEU A 595 -7.45 -9.03 21.95
C LEU A 595 -8.57 -9.74 22.72
N ALA A 596 -9.83 -9.51 22.35
CA ALA A 596 -10.98 -10.07 23.06
C ALA A 596 -11.11 -11.62 22.95
N GLY A 597 -10.35 -12.27 22.06
CA GLY A 597 -10.33 -13.73 21.95
C GLY A 597 -11.68 -14.30 21.49
N ASP A 598 -12.12 -15.41 22.12
CA ASP A 598 -13.31 -16.16 21.73
C ASP A 598 -14.64 -15.51 22.20
N THR A 599 -14.61 -14.28 22.74
CA THR A 599 -15.82 -13.55 23.19
C THR A 599 -16.75 -13.26 22.02
N ASP A 600 -18.04 -13.58 22.18
CA ASP A 600 -19.08 -13.18 21.22
C ASP A 600 -19.34 -11.68 21.34
N ILE A 601 -19.06 -10.93 20.27
CA ILE A 601 -19.08 -9.46 20.24
C ILE A 601 -20.22 -8.94 19.36
N ASP A 602 -21.06 -8.06 19.90
CA ASP A 602 -21.80 -7.09 19.10
C ASP A 602 -20.86 -5.92 18.79
N ILE A 603 -20.44 -5.79 17.52
CA ILE A 603 -19.37 -4.87 17.16
C ILE A 603 -19.75 -3.40 17.45
N VAL A 604 -21.01 -3.01 17.26
CA VAL A 604 -21.44 -1.61 17.49
C VAL A 604 -21.61 -1.33 18.98
N ALA A 605 -22.14 -2.28 19.76
CA ALA A 605 -22.24 -2.12 21.20
C ALA A 605 -20.85 -2.09 21.88
N PHE A 606 -19.92 -2.91 21.39
CA PHE A 606 -18.54 -2.95 21.85
C PHE A 606 -17.82 -1.63 21.54
N GLU A 607 -17.91 -1.14 20.29
CA GLU A 607 -17.41 0.19 19.89
C GLU A 607 -17.87 1.25 20.88
N LYS A 608 -19.18 1.37 21.08
CA LYS A 608 -19.76 2.40 21.96
C LYS A 608 -19.25 2.27 23.40
N THR A 609 -19.13 1.03 23.90
CA THR A 609 -18.71 0.75 25.28
C THR A 609 -17.24 1.09 25.50
N GLU A 610 -16.35 0.66 24.61
CA GLU A 610 -14.92 0.91 24.74
C GLU A 610 -14.57 2.39 24.49
N LEU A 611 -15.19 3.05 23.51
CA LEU A 611 -15.00 4.49 23.29
C LEU A 611 -15.47 5.34 24.48
N ALA A 612 -16.54 4.91 25.16
CA ALA A 612 -16.99 5.57 26.39
C ALA A 612 -15.97 5.42 27.53
N LYS A 613 -15.35 4.24 27.70
CA LYS A 613 -14.26 4.04 28.69
C LYS A 613 -13.03 4.89 28.37
N LEU A 614 -12.76 5.10 27.07
CA LEU A 614 -11.69 5.97 26.59
C LEU A 614 -12.02 7.46 26.72
N ASN A 615 -13.20 7.84 27.19
CA ASN A 615 -13.66 9.24 27.27
C ASN A 615 -13.58 9.97 25.92
N MET A 616 -13.98 9.30 24.83
CA MET A 616 -13.97 9.91 23.51
C MET A 616 -14.86 11.17 23.47
N PRO A 617 -14.36 12.32 22.96
CA PRO A 617 -15.16 13.53 22.78
C PRO A 617 -16.37 13.27 21.87
N LYS A 618 -17.55 13.73 22.27
CA LYS A 618 -18.82 13.52 21.53
C LYS A 618 -18.85 14.22 20.17
N GLU A 619 -17.99 15.23 19.97
CA GLU A 619 -17.84 16.00 18.73
C GLU A 619 -17.06 15.22 17.67
N ILE A 620 -16.47 14.08 18.01
CA ILE A 620 -15.69 13.24 17.10
C ILE A 620 -16.31 11.84 17.04
N VAL A 621 -16.24 11.22 15.86
CA VAL A 621 -16.49 9.80 15.67
C VAL A 621 -15.22 9.13 15.15
N MET A 622 -15.14 7.80 15.28
CA MET A 622 -14.05 7.05 14.66
C MET A 622 -13.95 7.36 13.17
N ARG A 623 -12.74 7.51 12.66
CA ARG A 623 -12.44 7.72 11.23
C ARG A 623 -13.14 6.67 10.35
N HIS A 624 -13.23 5.44 10.86
CA HIS A 624 -14.03 4.35 10.32
C HIS A 624 -14.79 3.66 11.46
N ARG A 625 -16.13 3.73 11.44
CA ARG A 625 -16.95 2.90 12.35
C ARG A 625 -16.84 1.42 11.96
N PRO A 626 -17.02 0.46 12.90
CA PRO A 626 -16.77 -0.96 12.66
C PRO A 626 -17.47 -1.55 11.43
N THR A 627 -18.71 -1.13 11.15
CA THR A 627 -19.52 -1.61 10.02
C THR A 627 -19.03 -1.13 8.64
N GLN A 628 -18.12 -0.16 8.62
CA GLN A 628 -17.50 0.40 7.41
C GLN A 628 -15.97 0.34 7.46
N PHE A 629 -15.40 -0.37 8.44
CA PHE A 629 -13.95 -0.42 8.64
C PHE A 629 -13.30 -1.52 7.79
N ALA A 630 -13.31 -1.33 6.47
CA ALA A 630 -12.81 -2.29 5.50
C ALA A 630 -11.34 -2.72 5.75
N HIS A 631 -10.47 -1.81 6.19
CA HIS A 631 -9.07 -2.12 6.54
C HIS A 631 -8.91 -3.33 7.47
N ILE A 632 -9.87 -3.55 8.38
CA ILE A 632 -9.80 -4.65 9.34
C ILE A 632 -10.84 -5.73 9.07
N PHE A 633 -11.86 -5.52 8.22
CA PHE A 633 -12.93 -6.50 7.99
C PHE A 633 -13.09 -6.97 6.54
N ALA A 634 -12.41 -6.35 5.58
CA ALA A 634 -12.39 -6.79 4.18
C ALA A 634 -11.18 -7.68 3.84
N ASP A 635 -10.18 -7.77 4.71
CA ASP A 635 -9.04 -8.68 4.63
C ASP A 635 -8.32 -8.76 5.99
N ASP A 636 -7.16 -9.42 6.02
CA ASP A 636 -6.26 -9.49 7.18
C ASP A 636 -5.04 -8.55 7.09
N GLY A 637 -5.03 -7.60 6.14
CA GLY A 637 -3.93 -6.67 5.89
C GLY A 637 -3.64 -5.77 7.09
N TYR A 638 -4.67 -5.16 7.68
CA TYR A 638 -4.56 -4.27 8.85
C TYR A 638 -5.32 -4.76 10.09
N SER A 639 -5.84 -5.99 10.11
CA SER A 639 -6.45 -6.53 11.32
C SER A 639 -5.41 -6.66 12.44
N ALA A 640 -5.70 -6.07 13.61
CA ALA A 640 -4.74 -5.81 14.69
C ALA A 640 -3.47 -5.09 14.23
N GLY A 641 -3.59 -4.21 13.24
CA GLY A 641 -2.47 -3.59 12.53
C GLY A 641 -2.66 -2.11 12.27
N TYR A 642 -3.83 -1.53 12.56
CA TYR A 642 -4.09 -0.12 12.29
C TYR A 642 -3.24 0.83 13.18
N TYR A 643 -2.65 0.31 14.27
CA TYR A 643 -1.66 1.03 15.10
C TYR A 643 -0.37 1.38 14.34
N SER A 644 -0.06 0.68 13.23
CA SER A 644 1.19 0.81 12.47
C SER A 644 1.46 2.24 12.01
N TYR A 645 0.40 3.02 11.74
CA TYR A 645 0.52 4.45 11.41
C TYR A 645 1.08 5.27 12.58
N LEU A 646 0.54 5.09 13.79
CA LEU A 646 1.08 5.77 14.98
C LEU A 646 2.51 5.32 15.28
N TRP A 647 2.79 4.03 15.11
CA TRP A 647 4.12 3.49 15.34
C TRP A 647 5.15 4.13 14.41
N SER A 648 4.81 4.22 13.12
CA SER A 648 5.65 4.87 12.11
C SER A 648 5.81 6.37 12.39
N ASP A 649 4.74 7.08 12.75
CA ASP A 649 4.82 8.49 13.15
C ASP A 649 5.76 8.72 14.36
N ALA A 650 5.82 7.78 15.31
CA ALA A 650 6.75 7.86 16.42
C ALA A 650 8.22 7.73 15.95
N LEU A 651 8.48 6.82 15.00
CA LEU A 651 9.80 6.68 14.37
C LEU A 651 10.18 7.95 13.61
N VAL A 652 9.24 8.49 12.82
CA VAL A 652 9.42 9.71 12.04
C VAL A 652 9.75 10.90 12.93
N ALA A 653 8.97 11.12 14.00
CA ALA A 653 9.17 12.27 14.87
C ALA A 653 10.54 12.26 15.56
N ASP A 654 10.96 11.10 16.08
CA ASP A 654 12.27 10.93 16.72
C ASP A 654 13.42 11.13 15.72
N ALA A 655 13.31 10.53 14.52
CA ALA A 655 14.30 10.65 13.47
C ALA A 655 14.40 12.11 12.97
N TYR A 656 13.27 12.75 12.70
CA TYR A 656 13.21 14.14 12.27
C TYR A 656 13.86 15.07 13.31
N GLU A 657 13.59 14.87 14.60
CA GLU A 657 14.27 15.64 15.65
C GLU A 657 15.79 15.46 15.65
N LYS A 658 16.28 14.22 15.42
CA LYS A 658 17.72 13.98 15.30
C LYS A 658 18.31 14.76 14.13
N PHE A 659 17.67 14.73 12.95
CA PHE A 659 18.07 15.55 11.81
C PHE A 659 18.12 17.03 12.17
N MET A 660 17.06 17.57 12.76
CA MET A 660 16.98 19.00 13.08
C MET A 660 17.98 19.44 14.15
N LYS A 661 18.34 18.56 15.11
CA LYS A 661 19.38 18.83 16.11
C LYS A 661 20.80 18.80 15.53
N GLU A 662 21.01 18.08 14.43
CA GLU A 662 22.32 17.84 13.82
C GLU A 662 22.56 18.66 12.54
N GLY A 663 21.78 19.72 12.33
CA GLY A 663 21.97 20.69 11.23
C GLY A 663 20.97 20.58 10.08
N GLY A 664 20.01 19.66 10.16
CA GLY A 664 18.98 19.42 9.13
C GLY A 664 19.33 18.28 8.18
N PRO A 665 18.48 18.01 7.16
CA PRO A 665 18.67 16.87 6.25
C PRO A 665 19.84 17.03 5.27
N PHE A 666 20.24 18.26 4.97
CA PHE A 666 21.22 18.57 3.93
C PHE A 666 22.64 18.78 4.48
N GLU A 667 22.79 18.82 5.79
CA GLU A 667 24.04 19.11 6.48
C GLU A 667 24.42 17.95 7.41
N GLY A 668 25.73 17.75 7.63
CA GLY A 668 26.22 16.81 8.64
C GLY A 668 26.13 15.30 8.26
N PRO A 669 26.48 14.40 9.21
CA PRO A 669 26.59 12.97 8.96
C PRO A 669 25.26 12.21 9.02
N THR A 670 24.16 12.84 9.46
CA THR A 670 22.90 12.18 9.80
C THR A 670 22.22 11.54 8.58
N ALA A 671 22.20 12.23 7.43
CA ALA A 671 21.64 11.68 6.20
C ALA A 671 22.40 10.44 5.72
N LYS A 672 23.73 10.47 5.81
CA LYS A 672 24.58 9.32 5.52
C LYS A 672 24.32 8.16 6.49
N HIS A 673 24.25 8.44 7.79
CA HIS A 673 23.96 7.42 8.80
C HIS A 673 22.59 6.79 8.57
N TYR A 674 21.56 7.60 8.34
CA TYR A 674 20.21 7.16 7.98
C TYR A 674 20.21 6.25 6.75
N PHE A 675 20.92 6.63 5.69
CA PHE A 675 21.08 5.80 4.51
C PHE A 675 21.71 4.44 4.84
N GLU A 676 22.80 4.44 5.60
CA GLU A 676 23.58 3.23 5.93
C GLU A 676 22.85 2.29 6.90
N THR A 677 22.01 2.80 7.79
CA THR A 677 21.36 1.98 8.82
C THR A 677 19.88 1.71 8.59
N ILE A 678 19.20 2.51 7.75
CA ILE A 678 17.76 2.39 7.47
C ILE A 678 17.52 2.08 5.99
N LEU A 679 17.80 3.04 5.09
CA LEU A 679 17.37 2.91 3.68
C LEU A 679 18.05 1.74 2.95
N SER A 680 19.31 1.44 3.27
CA SER A 680 20.05 0.42 2.52
C SER A 680 19.90 -1.01 3.05
N VAL A 681 19.36 -1.19 4.27
CA VAL A 681 19.43 -2.48 4.95
C VAL A 681 18.21 -3.38 4.72
N GLY A 682 17.08 -2.83 4.28
CA GLY A 682 15.84 -3.59 4.07
C GLY A 682 15.49 -4.52 5.24
N ASP A 683 15.28 -5.80 4.96
CA ASP A 683 15.01 -6.84 5.97
C ASP A 683 16.21 -7.77 6.22
N THR A 684 17.43 -7.24 6.08
CA THR A 684 18.66 -7.98 6.41
C THR A 684 18.90 -8.14 7.92
N LEU A 685 18.19 -7.37 8.74
CA LEU A 685 18.12 -7.50 10.19
C LEU A 685 16.73 -7.06 10.70
N PRO A 686 16.34 -7.39 11.94
CA PRO A 686 15.09 -6.90 12.53
C PRO A 686 15.04 -5.36 12.55
N GLN A 687 13.89 -4.79 12.19
CA GLN A 687 13.72 -3.34 12.03
C GLN A 687 13.91 -2.56 13.34
N ASP A 688 13.62 -3.16 14.49
CA ASP A 688 13.94 -2.58 15.80
C ASP A 688 15.44 -2.45 16.05
N VAL A 689 16.24 -3.37 15.51
CA VAL A 689 17.71 -3.30 15.55
C VAL A 689 18.20 -2.23 14.56
N ALA A 690 17.63 -2.15 13.35
CA ALA A 690 17.99 -1.14 12.35
C ALA A 690 17.74 0.28 12.88
N TYR A 691 16.58 0.49 13.51
CA TYR A 691 16.23 1.75 14.14
C TYR A 691 17.16 2.11 15.30
N ARG A 692 17.51 1.14 16.17
CA ARG A 692 18.51 1.36 17.23
C ARG A 692 19.89 1.69 16.68
N ASN A 693 20.30 1.08 15.57
CA ASN A 693 21.57 1.41 14.93
C ASN A 693 21.59 2.86 14.42
N PHE A 694 20.45 3.35 13.94
CA PHE A 694 20.30 4.74 13.50
C PHE A 694 20.26 5.74 14.68
N LEU A 695 19.32 5.53 15.60
CA LEU A 695 18.98 6.49 16.65
C LEU A 695 19.84 6.34 17.92
N GLY A 696 20.45 5.16 18.13
CA GLY A 696 21.19 4.80 19.33
C GLY A 696 20.33 4.28 20.49
N ARG A 697 19.00 4.21 20.31
CA ARG A 697 18.02 3.75 21.30
C ARG A 697 16.73 3.29 20.63
N ASP A 698 15.85 2.64 21.37
CA ASP A 698 14.49 2.34 20.92
C ASP A 698 13.67 3.63 20.73
N VAL A 699 12.60 3.52 19.94
CA VAL A 699 11.66 4.61 19.69
C VAL A 699 11.00 5.09 20.99
N GLN A 700 10.86 6.40 21.13
CA GLN A 700 10.21 7.03 22.27
C GLN A 700 9.08 7.95 21.79
N ARG A 701 8.03 8.05 22.61
CA ARG A 701 6.86 8.88 22.27
C ARG A 701 7.12 10.38 22.33
N ASP A 702 8.15 10.83 23.04
CA ASP A 702 8.27 12.26 23.42
C ASP A 702 8.41 13.19 22.21
N ALA A 703 9.13 12.76 21.18
CA ALA A 703 9.25 13.53 19.94
C ALA A 703 7.89 13.63 19.22
N LEU A 704 7.13 12.54 19.18
CA LEU A 704 5.78 12.53 18.62
C LEU A 704 4.85 13.49 19.37
N MET A 705 4.93 13.52 20.71
CA MET A 705 4.16 14.46 21.53
C MET A 705 4.49 15.91 21.14
N ARG A 706 5.77 16.26 20.94
CA ARG A 706 6.16 17.62 20.52
C ARG A 706 5.73 17.92 19.08
N LEU A 707 5.88 16.96 18.17
CA LEU A 707 5.52 17.09 16.76
C LEU A 707 4.03 17.42 16.62
N ARG A 708 3.17 16.67 17.30
CA ARG A 708 1.71 16.89 17.31
C ARG A 708 1.25 18.01 18.23
N GLY A 709 2.17 18.60 18.99
CA GLY A 709 1.89 19.71 19.90
C GLY A 709 1.12 19.31 21.17
N PHE A 710 1.33 18.09 21.65
CA PHE A 710 0.76 17.52 22.88
C PHE A 710 1.72 17.54 24.08
N ALA A 711 2.96 18.02 23.89
CA ALA A 711 4.02 18.03 24.90
C ALA A 711 3.90 19.18 25.92
#